data_AF-A0A1M3M9I3-F1
#
_entry.id   AF-A0A1M3M9I3-F1
#
_cell.length_a   1.000
_cell.length_b   1.000
_cell.length_c   1.000
_cell.angle_alpha   90.00
_cell.angle_beta   90.00
_cell.angle_gamma   90.00
#
_symmetry.space_group_name_H-M   'P 1'
#
loop_
_entity.id
_entity.type
_entity.pdbx_description
1 polymer ?
#
loop_
_entity_poly.entity_id
_entity_poly.type
_entity_poly.pdbx_seq_one_letter_code
_entity_poly.pdbx_strand_id
1 'polypeptide(L)'
;MKKITLLIAACSLAIVSFAAGGNITYVLNGGVTNDFGWKNKADMLVSLNQDYNTFYNVTTGTWVTWETLDVILKTADPVTRIPTFASNMWGVITTEKWLWLHDYIVATGKAQSIAAIAEAENAFWRYEVSAFFTSRKRAGWPISADYTVAGQPEAFMPAWKHAFSGPASYDGTAEVIIPNPFREGFTFDGWYDNAEFAGNKITSIAAGAEGDKTLYAKWIEYIPSCNEVKSLAEGVTTKAGGIVTYVNGTTAYIQDATAGLKIEFAEAPQLEAGDKITLSGTVGTIGTYKKVTNATLSSKEKSTPPAHQSIALAVLKADPAPYMFEYLYFEGLKISEYGTGTVTLADDASNTIVLHATLNQATLPVHTKVNVKAVVTFDTELILVAATDKVTASPVPRKDPSEYAPLAEGKYTLSSKWMVSSTLDNLSANPIGTSSMVRGMAAKNGKMYFIDRELKRLTIVDGATGDRLPPLKLADNLFTYTNAEQQVVTAGTLPFNDIKLDGAGNVLAGNCITSNAQPFQVWKIDLETGAGTLIIHEILKDNPDFAGATTLRFDAFGVVGDVTKNAIIMAANASAMEAYKWTITNGVAGKAEVIIIDTGVGADGTFLKGLTNPGTAPQIFPLDENFFYIDGWDTLPTLIDMNGNIVDGFYNVPKDVEDWSVGLANRKGHNGLVEFDLAGEHFFIIASMNTAGTPPSSFRLFKWANAGKEFKDIQSLWTLPANGMGAVSNPYRTAVPSVEVNETTKVATIYLYTGENGYGVYEFKINAGTNVDNTDNTPMMITVADNRIQLAETVAAIEVYNVAGQRIAAAHHTTHVVVPDSKGVLVVTFTDLKGASHIRKVVIR
;
A
#
# COMPACT_ATOMS: atom_id res chain seq x y z
N MET A 1 80.50 -52.62 -46.42
CA MET A 1 81.42 -52.78 -45.26
C MET A 1 81.68 -51.38 -44.71
N LYS A 2 81.59 -51.07 -43.40
CA LYS A 2 82.55 -51.47 -42.33
C LYS A 2 83.97 -51.06 -42.76
N LYS A 3 84.68 -50.12 -42.14
CA LYS A 3 84.86 -49.84 -40.69
C LYS A 3 85.40 -48.38 -40.47
N ILE A 4 84.99 -47.67 -39.40
CA ILE A 4 85.75 -47.34 -38.14
C ILE A 4 86.91 -46.35 -38.39
N THR A 5 87.08 -45.21 -37.69
CA THR A 5 87.52 -44.95 -36.27
C THR A 5 87.37 -43.43 -36.01
N LEU A 6 87.22 -42.82 -34.81
CA LEU A 6 87.03 -43.25 -33.40
C LEU A 6 86.42 -42.06 -32.58
N LEU A 7 86.01 -42.30 -31.33
CA LEU A 7 85.90 -41.37 -30.17
C LEU A 7 86.00 -39.83 -30.36
N ILE A 8 84.91 -39.12 -30.02
CA ILE A 8 84.83 -38.32 -28.78
C ILE A 8 83.49 -38.67 -28.09
N ALA A 9 83.47 -38.68 -26.75
CA ALA A 9 82.34 -39.12 -25.94
C ALA A 9 81.36 -37.98 -25.58
N ALA A 10 80.25 -38.34 -24.94
CA ALA A 10 79.09 -37.51 -24.62
C ALA A 10 79.38 -36.13 -23.99
N CYS A 11 79.06 -35.09 -24.78
CA CYS A 11 78.54 -33.75 -24.43
C CYS A 11 78.37 -33.03 -25.78
N SER A 12 77.37 -32.20 -26.06
CA SER A 12 76.25 -31.69 -25.26
C SER A 12 75.24 -31.03 -26.21
N LEU A 13 74.06 -30.66 -25.68
CA LEU A 13 73.00 -29.91 -26.36
C LEU A 13 72.33 -30.62 -27.54
N ALA A 14 71.13 -31.13 -27.27
CA ALA A 14 70.02 -30.78 -28.14
C ALA A 14 70.06 -29.27 -28.35
N ILE A 15 69.97 -28.81 -29.60
CA ILE A 15 69.63 -27.42 -29.88
C ILE A 15 68.15 -27.29 -29.54
N VAL A 16 67.90 -27.17 -28.24
CA VAL A 16 66.91 -26.22 -27.72
C VAL A 16 67.13 -24.98 -28.57
N SER A 17 66.14 -24.60 -29.38
CA SER A 17 66.07 -23.23 -29.85
C SER A 17 66.14 -22.41 -28.57
N PHE A 18 67.29 -21.78 -28.32
CA PHE A 18 67.44 -20.87 -27.20
C PHE A 18 66.36 -19.84 -27.46
N ALA A 19 65.23 -19.96 -26.74
CA ALA A 19 64.24 -18.93 -26.70
C ALA A 19 65.06 -17.71 -26.32
N ALA A 20 65.14 -16.72 -27.21
CA ALA A 20 66.26 -15.77 -27.18
C ALA A 20 66.18 -14.78 -26.00
N GLY A 21 65.33 -15.11 -25.03
CA GLY A 21 64.94 -14.30 -23.92
C GLY A 21 64.34 -12.99 -24.36
N GLY A 22 64.40 -12.05 -23.45
CA GLY A 22 64.17 -10.64 -23.70
C GLY A 22 64.40 -9.87 -22.41
N ASN A 23 64.74 -8.60 -22.57
CA ASN A 23 64.66 -7.65 -21.47
C ASN A 23 63.19 -7.33 -21.21
N ILE A 24 62.84 -7.09 -19.95
CA ILE A 24 61.49 -6.69 -19.55
C ILE A 24 61.56 -5.24 -19.04
N THR A 25 60.94 -4.34 -19.80
CA THR A 25 60.85 -2.92 -19.48
C THR A 25 59.51 -2.65 -18.79
N TYR A 26 59.54 -2.18 -17.55
CA TYR A 26 58.34 -1.86 -16.79
C TYR A 26 58.02 -0.36 -16.84
N VAL A 27 56.86 -0.03 -17.39
CA VAL A 27 56.31 1.33 -17.41
C VAL A 27 55.28 1.44 -16.28
N LEU A 28 55.76 1.85 -15.11
CA LEU A 28 55.02 1.78 -13.85
C LEU A 28 53.85 2.76 -13.71
N ASN A 29 53.77 3.77 -14.57
CA ASN A 29 52.72 4.79 -14.57
C ASN A 29 52.45 5.39 -13.16
N GLY A 30 53.53 5.68 -12.42
CA GLY A 30 53.50 6.28 -11.09
C GLY A 30 53.43 5.29 -9.91
N GLY A 31 53.50 3.98 -10.14
CA GLY A 31 53.59 2.98 -9.07
C GLY A 31 55.02 2.67 -8.60
N VAL A 32 55.11 1.97 -7.46
CA VAL A 32 56.30 1.42 -6.81
C VAL A 32 56.01 -0.02 -6.35
N THR A 33 56.97 -0.94 -6.33
CA THR A 33 56.91 -2.02 -5.32
C THR A 33 57.80 -1.64 -4.15
N ASN A 34 57.76 -2.46 -3.12
CA ASN A 34 58.90 -2.67 -2.26
C ASN A 34 59.75 -3.81 -2.80
N ASP A 35 61.05 -3.78 -2.53
CA ASP A 35 62.01 -4.81 -2.93
C ASP A 35 61.79 -6.17 -2.23
N PHE A 36 60.84 -6.26 -1.29
CA PHE A 36 60.55 -7.44 -0.47
C PHE A 36 59.25 -8.17 -0.84
N GLY A 37 58.51 -7.70 -1.86
CA GLY A 37 57.31 -8.35 -2.38
C GLY A 37 56.07 -8.33 -1.48
N TRP A 38 56.04 -7.53 -0.41
CA TRP A 38 54.89 -7.44 0.51
C TRP A 38 53.68 -6.80 -0.19
N LYS A 39 52.51 -7.46 -0.14
CA LYS A 39 51.26 -7.02 -0.79
C LYS A 39 50.30 -6.34 0.18
N ASN A 40 50.48 -6.57 1.49
CA ASN A 40 49.64 -6.06 2.58
C ASN A 40 50.40 -6.18 3.91
N LYS A 41 49.87 -5.59 5.00
CA LYS A 41 50.48 -5.62 6.33
C LYS A 41 50.71 -7.00 6.94
N ALA A 42 49.94 -8.03 6.57
CA ALA A 42 50.16 -9.38 7.05
C ALA A 42 51.46 -9.95 6.47
N ASP A 43 51.73 -9.74 5.19
CA ASP A 43 53.00 -10.14 4.54
C ASP A 43 54.20 -9.44 5.22
N MET A 44 54.04 -8.14 5.53
CA MET A 44 55.03 -7.35 6.27
C MET A 44 55.27 -7.92 7.68
N LEU A 45 54.21 -8.24 8.42
CA LEU A 45 54.29 -8.81 9.77
C LEU A 45 54.95 -10.20 9.75
N VAL A 46 54.66 -11.02 8.74
CA VAL A 46 55.30 -12.33 8.52
C VAL A 46 56.79 -12.16 8.23
N SER A 47 57.18 -11.21 7.38
CA SER A 47 58.61 -10.93 7.14
C SER A 47 59.31 -10.41 8.39
N LEU A 48 58.69 -9.48 9.14
CA LEU A 48 59.28 -8.93 10.37
C LEU A 48 59.52 -10.03 11.41
N ASN A 49 58.58 -10.97 11.54
CA ASN A 49 58.71 -12.15 12.38
C ASN A 49 59.85 -13.08 11.92
N GLN A 50 59.97 -13.33 10.61
CA GLN A 50 61.09 -14.13 10.06
C GLN A 50 62.44 -13.48 10.36
N ASP A 51 62.60 -12.19 10.05
CA ASP A 51 63.83 -11.44 10.32
C ASP A 51 64.12 -11.37 11.83
N TYR A 52 63.09 -11.25 12.67
CA TYR A 52 63.23 -11.28 14.13
C TYR A 52 63.82 -12.60 14.63
N ASN A 53 63.25 -13.73 14.20
CA ASN A 53 63.72 -15.05 14.63
C ASN A 53 65.12 -15.36 14.11
N THR A 54 65.46 -14.88 12.90
CA THR A 54 66.83 -14.96 12.36
C THR A 54 67.82 -14.11 13.16
N PHE A 55 67.50 -12.85 13.44
CA PHE A 55 68.39 -11.92 14.14
C PHE A 55 68.70 -12.34 15.58
N TYR A 56 67.71 -12.86 16.31
CA TYR A 56 67.87 -13.33 17.69
C TYR A 56 68.09 -14.84 17.83
N ASN A 57 68.22 -15.57 16.71
CA ASN A 57 68.42 -17.03 16.66
C ASN A 57 67.38 -17.83 17.48
N VAL A 58 66.10 -17.47 17.34
CA VAL A 58 64.98 -18.08 18.09
C VAL A 58 64.38 -19.24 17.31
N THR A 59 64.47 -20.45 17.86
CA THR A 59 64.11 -21.71 17.17
C THR A 59 62.76 -22.32 17.56
N THR A 60 61.99 -21.69 18.47
CA THR A 60 60.65 -22.15 18.86
C THR A 60 59.66 -20.99 18.87
N GLY A 61 58.55 -21.14 18.15
CA GLY A 61 57.65 -20.05 17.76
C GLY A 61 56.98 -19.31 18.92
N THR A 62 57.41 -18.06 19.13
CA THR A 62 56.81 -17.09 20.06
C THR A 62 55.75 -16.19 19.41
N TRP A 63 55.47 -16.37 18.11
CA TRP A 63 54.59 -15.50 17.32
C TRP A 63 53.36 -16.24 16.80
N VAL A 64 52.19 -15.59 16.91
CA VAL A 64 50.89 -16.08 16.42
C VAL A 64 50.72 -15.87 14.92
N THR A 65 49.94 -16.74 14.27
CA THR A 65 49.56 -16.58 12.85
C THR A 65 48.61 -15.39 12.66
N TRP A 66 48.51 -14.88 11.43
CA TRP A 66 47.60 -13.79 11.09
C TRP A 66 46.13 -14.13 11.41
N GLU A 67 45.68 -15.36 11.18
CA GLU A 67 44.30 -15.77 11.54
C GLU A 67 44.07 -15.76 13.05
N THR A 68 45.09 -16.10 13.85
CA THR A 68 45.00 -16.03 15.31
C THR A 68 44.97 -14.57 15.80
N LEU A 69 45.64 -13.66 15.08
CA LEU A 69 45.58 -12.22 15.32
C LEU A 69 44.17 -11.67 15.07
N ASP A 70 43.54 -12.01 13.93
CA ASP A 70 42.18 -11.56 13.56
C ASP A 70 41.09 -12.00 14.57
N VAL A 71 41.23 -13.19 15.16
CA VAL A 71 40.33 -13.65 16.23
C VAL A 71 40.49 -12.83 17.52
N ILE A 72 41.73 -12.51 17.92
CA ILE A 72 42.00 -11.66 19.10
C ILE A 72 41.50 -10.23 18.86
N LEU A 73 41.62 -9.72 17.63
CA LEU A 73 41.21 -8.38 17.21
C LEU A 73 39.70 -8.11 17.27
N LYS A 74 38.86 -9.12 17.46
CA LYS A 74 37.40 -9.00 17.62
C LYS A 74 36.94 -8.93 19.08
N THR A 75 37.88 -8.87 20.04
CA THR A 75 37.58 -8.75 21.48
C THR A 75 37.77 -7.31 22.02
N ALA A 76 37.17 -7.02 23.17
CA ALA A 76 36.97 -5.65 23.68
C ALA A 76 38.23 -4.88 24.12
N ASP A 77 39.37 -5.56 24.34
CA ASP A 77 40.69 -4.93 24.52
C ASP A 77 41.77 -5.75 23.79
N PRO A 78 42.05 -5.44 22.51
CA PRO A 78 42.95 -6.26 21.69
C PRO A 78 44.43 -6.11 22.06
N VAL A 79 44.83 -4.96 22.60
CA VAL A 79 46.25 -4.59 22.62
C VAL A 79 46.99 -5.17 23.83
N THR A 80 46.27 -5.59 24.87
CA THR A 80 46.85 -6.31 26.02
C THR A 80 47.09 -7.80 25.76
N ARG A 81 46.59 -8.36 24.65
CA ARG A 81 46.61 -9.81 24.37
C ARG A 81 47.27 -10.25 23.07
N ILE A 82 47.98 -9.39 22.34
CA ILE A 82 48.94 -9.89 21.34
C ILE A 82 50.07 -10.58 22.12
N PRO A 83 50.21 -11.92 22.07
CA PRO A 83 51.07 -12.63 22.99
C PRO A 83 52.53 -12.30 22.69
N THR A 84 53.18 -11.61 23.64
CA THR A 84 54.63 -11.51 23.73
C THR A 84 55.36 -11.35 22.39
N PHE A 85 55.13 -10.24 21.69
CA PHE A 85 56.21 -9.63 20.90
C PHE A 85 57.46 -9.65 21.79
N ALA A 86 58.46 -10.41 21.35
CA ALA A 86 59.53 -10.82 22.21
C ALA A 86 60.31 -9.60 22.71
N SER A 87 60.72 -9.66 23.98
CA SER A 87 61.38 -8.55 24.63
C SER A 87 62.69 -8.24 23.90
N ASN A 88 62.69 -7.09 23.19
CA ASN A 88 63.75 -6.42 22.42
C ASN A 88 63.48 -6.44 20.92
N MET A 89 62.60 -5.55 20.43
CA MET A 89 62.42 -5.33 18.99
C MET A 89 63.53 -4.46 18.37
N TRP A 90 64.21 -3.66 19.18
CA TRP A 90 65.13 -2.59 18.75
C TRP A 90 66.19 -3.06 17.76
N GLY A 91 66.83 -4.20 18.01
CA GLY A 91 67.89 -4.72 17.13
C GLY A 91 67.41 -5.09 15.73
N VAL A 92 66.13 -5.48 15.58
CA VAL A 92 65.54 -5.86 14.28
C VAL A 92 64.98 -4.64 13.56
N ILE A 93 64.24 -3.79 14.28
CA ILE A 93 63.62 -2.59 13.69
C ILE A 93 64.63 -1.50 13.31
N THR A 94 65.88 -1.58 13.77
CA THR A 94 66.98 -0.71 13.32
C THR A 94 67.85 -1.32 12.20
N THR A 95 67.55 -2.53 11.71
CA THR A 95 68.21 -3.08 10.51
C THR A 95 67.78 -2.31 9.25
N GLU A 96 68.63 -2.29 8.21
CA GLU A 96 68.37 -1.59 6.94
C GLU A 96 66.96 -1.84 6.36
N LYS A 97 66.49 -3.09 6.42
CA LYS A 97 65.16 -3.54 5.94
C LYS A 97 63.97 -2.97 6.74
N TRP A 98 64.16 -2.61 8.01
CA TRP A 98 63.10 -2.17 8.92
C TRP A 98 63.31 -0.76 9.50
N LEU A 99 64.44 -0.12 9.23
CA LEU A 99 64.79 1.21 9.72
C LEU A 99 63.73 2.26 9.33
N TRP A 100 63.08 2.09 8.17
CA TRP A 100 61.95 2.91 7.76
C TRP A 100 60.77 2.84 8.75
N LEU A 101 60.48 1.66 9.31
CA LEU A 101 59.38 1.43 10.26
C LEU A 101 59.74 1.99 11.64
N HIS A 102 61.02 1.89 12.03
CA HIS A 102 61.55 2.60 13.20
C HIS A 102 61.35 4.11 13.07
N ASP A 103 61.89 4.71 12.00
CA ASP A 103 61.83 6.17 11.78
C ASP A 103 60.38 6.66 11.72
N TYR A 104 59.51 5.86 11.09
CA TYR A 104 58.08 6.12 11.01
C TYR A 104 57.42 6.16 12.39
N ILE A 105 57.61 5.12 13.21
CA ILE A 105 57.01 5.00 14.54
C ILE A 105 57.54 6.10 15.48
N VAL A 106 58.83 6.45 15.41
CA VAL A 106 59.39 7.59 16.17
C VAL A 106 58.69 8.91 15.78
N ALA A 107 58.39 9.10 14.49
CA ALA A 107 57.70 10.29 14.01
C ALA A 107 56.21 10.34 14.39
N THR A 108 55.51 9.19 14.42
CA THR A 108 54.07 9.10 14.72
C THR A 108 53.73 8.92 16.20
N GLY A 109 54.64 8.37 17.01
CA GLY A 109 54.52 8.01 18.44
C GLY A 109 54.32 9.18 19.43
N LYS A 110 53.69 10.28 19.03
CA LYS A 110 53.62 11.55 19.79
C LYS A 110 52.73 11.50 21.05
N ALA A 111 52.13 10.37 21.39
CA ALA A 111 51.17 10.21 22.49
C ALA A 111 51.80 10.14 23.90
N GLN A 112 52.86 10.93 24.17
CA GLN A 112 53.59 11.05 25.44
C GLN A 112 54.63 9.95 25.79
N SER A 113 55.47 9.51 24.83
CA SER A 113 56.72 8.78 25.19
C SER A 113 57.86 8.85 24.16
N ILE A 114 57.94 9.90 23.34
CA ILE A 114 59.00 10.06 22.30
C ILE A 114 60.42 9.79 22.85
N ALA A 115 60.71 10.24 24.09
CA ALA A 115 61.99 9.96 24.75
C ALA A 115 62.21 8.45 25.00
N ALA A 116 61.25 7.73 25.59
CA ALA A 116 61.37 6.29 25.85
C ALA A 116 61.42 5.46 24.55
N ILE A 117 60.69 5.88 23.51
CA ILE A 117 60.78 5.26 22.17
C ILE A 117 62.18 5.51 21.57
N ALA A 118 62.71 6.73 21.63
CA ALA A 118 64.07 7.04 21.16
C ALA A 118 65.19 6.37 22.00
N GLU A 119 64.95 6.12 23.29
CA GLU A 119 65.86 5.43 24.22
C GLU A 119 65.69 3.89 24.23
N ALA A 120 64.99 3.34 23.23
CA ALA A 120 64.80 1.90 23.03
C ALA A 120 64.02 1.16 24.13
N GLU A 121 63.13 1.83 24.88
CA GLU A 121 62.30 1.17 25.88
C GLU A 121 61.36 0.12 25.26
N ASN A 122 61.61 -1.12 25.64
CA ASN A 122 61.03 -2.34 25.09
C ASN A 122 59.49 -2.36 25.08
N ALA A 123 58.88 -1.85 26.15
CA ALA A 123 57.44 -1.90 26.34
C ALA A 123 56.69 -0.95 25.39
N PHE A 124 57.25 0.24 25.12
CA PHE A 124 56.65 1.20 24.19
C PHE A 124 56.75 0.72 22.74
N TRP A 125 57.95 0.30 22.31
CA TRP A 125 58.17 -0.24 20.97
C TRP A 125 57.22 -1.38 20.60
N ARG A 126 57.03 -2.34 21.52
CA ARG A 126 56.08 -3.43 21.33
C ARG A 126 54.67 -2.92 21.00
N TYR A 127 54.15 -1.96 21.78
CA TYR A 127 52.76 -1.53 21.64
C TYR A 127 52.56 -0.53 20.50
N GLU A 128 53.56 0.28 20.16
CA GLU A 128 53.57 1.10 18.94
C GLU A 128 53.56 0.23 17.68
N VAL A 129 54.46 -0.76 17.57
CA VAL A 129 54.49 -1.70 16.42
C VAL A 129 53.20 -2.52 16.35
N SER A 130 52.66 -2.95 17.50
CA SER A 130 51.34 -3.60 17.58
C SER A 130 50.23 -2.72 17.02
N ALA A 131 50.17 -1.46 17.46
CA ALA A 131 49.15 -0.52 17.07
C ALA A 131 49.25 -0.19 15.57
N PHE A 132 50.48 -0.02 15.05
CA PHE A 132 50.77 0.10 13.63
C PHE A 132 50.20 -1.08 12.83
N PHE A 133 50.59 -2.33 13.10
CA PHE A 133 50.14 -3.47 12.30
C PHE A 133 48.64 -3.73 12.38
N THR A 134 48.00 -3.37 13.50
CA THR A 134 46.56 -3.57 13.72
C THR A 134 45.69 -2.39 13.29
N SER A 135 46.30 -1.27 12.83
CA SER A 135 45.63 -0.01 12.49
C SER A 135 44.73 0.53 13.61
N ARG A 136 45.21 0.51 14.87
CA ARG A 136 44.42 0.89 16.06
C ARG A 136 45.18 1.83 17.00
N LYS A 137 44.51 2.25 18.06
CA LYS A 137 45.08 2.97 19.21
C LYS A 137 44.97 2.13 20.48
N ARG A 138 45.98 2.19 21.35
CA ARG A 138 45.90 1.70 22.73
C ARG A 138 45.69 2.86 23.71
N ALA A 139 44.62 2.80 24.49
CA ALA A 139 44.30 3.82 25.49
C ALA A 139 44.95 3.58 26.88
N GLY A 140 45.33 2.34 27.22
CA GLY A 140 45.95 1.98 28.49
C GLY A 140 47.49 1.92 28.43
N TRP A 141 48.17 2.13 29.56
CA TRP A 141 49.64 2.22 29.65
C TRP A 141 50.39 0.90 29.31
N PRO A 142 51.52 0.95 28.58
CA PRO A 142 51.99 2.05 27.74
C PRO A 142 51.01 2.41 26.61
N ILE A 143 50.65 3.69 26.52
CA ILE A 143 49.75 4.25 25.51
C ILE A 143 50.47 4.25 24.16
N SER A 144 49.75 3.99 23.07
CA SER A 144 50.28 4.10 21.71
C SER A 144 49.75 5.34 20.98
N ALA A 145 50.42 5.74 19.91
CA ALA A 145 49.80 6.57 18.87
C ALA A 145 48.57 5.89 18.24
N ASP A 146 47.79 6.69 17.51
CA ASP A 146 46.57 6.25 16.84
C ASP A 146 46.85 5.92 15.36
N TYR A 147 46.88 4.63 15.05
CA TYR A 147 47.15 4.13 13.70
C TYR A 147 45.87 3.80 12.91
N THR A 148 44.70 4.27 13.32
CA THR A 148 43.49 4.16 12.49
C THR A 148 43.64 4.91 11.15
N VAL A 149 44.36 6.03 11.16
CA VAL A 149 44.78 6.79 9.97
C VAL A 149 46.29 6.65 9.72
N ALA A 150 47.13 6.82 10.75
CA ALA A 150 48.58 6.68 10.60
C ALA A 150 49.06 5.24 10.32
N GLY A 151 48.18 4.25 10.44
CA GLY A 151 48.46 2.88 10.02
C GLY A 151 48.14 2.64 8.55
N GLN A 152 47.35 3.48 7.88
CA GLN A 152 46.97 3.23 6.49
C GLN A 152 48.23 3.19 5.60
N PRO A 153 48.30 2.34 4.55
CA PRO A 153 49.45 2.26 3.64
C PRO A 153 49.99 3.63 3.21
N GLU A 154 49.09 4.51 2.81
CA GLU A 154 49.31 5.91 2.43
C GLU A 154 50.20 6.66 3.44
N ALA A 155 49.98 6.44 4.74
CA ALA A 155 50.63 7.21 5.79
C ALA A 155 52.10 6.81 6.03
N PHE A 156 52.49 5.55 5.78
CA PHE A 156 53.83 5.04 6.09
C PHE A 156 54.69 4.71 4.87
N MET A 157 54.09 4.48 3.70
CA MET A 157 54.84 4.14 2.50
C MET A 157 55.83 5.23 2.03
N PRO A 158 55.61 6.54 2.24
CA PRO A 158 56.63 7.56 2.00
C PRO A 158 57.90 7.39 2.86
N ALA A 159 57.80 6.77 4.06
CA ALA A 159 58.96 6.49 4.89
C ALA A 159 59.76 5.28 4.40
N TRP A 160 59.14 4.37 3.63
CA TRP A 160 59.69 3.07 3.22
C TRP A 160 60.91 3.16 2.31
N LYS A 161 61.03 4.21 1.47
CA LYS A 161 62.22 4.52 0.65
C LYS A 161 62.68 3.46 -0.38
N HIS A 162 61.87 2.43 -0.67
CA HIS A 162 62.17 1.39 -1.67
C HIS A 162 61.38 1.58 -2.99
N ALA A 163 61.91 1.04 -4.10
CA ALA A 163 61.38 1.22 -5.46
C ALA A 163 61.00 -0.12 -6.12
N PHE A 164 60.52 -0.07 -7.37
CA PHE A 164 60.05 -1.27 -8.08
C PHE A 164 61.19 -2.23 -8.47
N SER A 165 61.00 -3.53 -8.18
CA SER A 165 61.91 -4.60 -8.60
C SER A 165 61.13 -5.83 -9.09
N GLY A 166 61.05 -5.97 -10.42
CA GLY A 166 60.54 -7.15 -11.12
C GLY A 166 61.62 -7.78 -12.00
N PRO A 167 61.42 -9.00 -12.53
CA PRO A 167 62.40 -9.66 -13.40
C PRO A 167 62.82 -8.76 -14.57
N ALA A 168 64.09 -8.31 -14.60
CA ALA A 168 64.57 -7.39 -15.64
C ALA A 168 64.80 -8.08 -17.00
N SER A 169 64.85 -9.41 -17.01
CA SER A 169 64.92 -10.24 -18.21
C SER A 169 64.33 -11.62 -17.95
N TYR A 170 64.12 -12.38 -19.01
CA TYR A 170 63.76 -13.79 -18.98
C TYR A 170 64.54 -14.54 -20.07
N ASP A 171 64.78 -15.84 -19.91
CA ASP A 171 65.53 -16.67 -20.87
C ASP A 171 64.62 -17.53 -21.77
N GLY A 172 63.30 -17.35 -21.64
CA GLY A 172 62.28 -18.09 -22.37
C GLY A 172 62.23 -19.61 -22.11
N THR A 173 63.03 -20.16 -21.21
CA THR A 173 63.03 -21.61 -20.90
C THR A 173 61.91 -22.02 -19.94
N ALA A 174 61.44 -21.07 -19.12
CA ALA A 174 60.38 -21.25 -18.13
C ALA A 174 59.39 -20.08 -18.15
N GLU A 175 58.23 -20.27 -17.52
CA GLU A 175 57.26 -19.20 -17.30
C GLU A 175 57.77 -18.24 -16.20
N VAL A 176 57.67 -16.93 -16.46
CA VAL A 176 58.04 -15.87 -15.51
C VAL A 176 56.79 -15.14 -15.04
N ILE A 177 56.44 -15.31 -13.76
CA ILE A 177 55.34 -14.59 -13.12
C ILE A 177 55.73 -13.13 -12.89
N ILE A 178 54.85 -12.19 -13.23
CA ILE A 178 55.11 -10.76 -13.08
C ILE A 178 54.52 -10.27 -11.73
N PRO A 179 55.30 -9.61 -10.85
CA PRO A 179 54.78 -9.10 -9.59
C PRO A 179 53.81 -7.93 -9.82
N ASN A 180 52.84 -7.79 -8.90
CA ASN A 180 51.95 -6.64 -8.88
C ASN A 180 52.67 -5.44 -8.24
N PRO A 181 52.72 -4.27 -8.91
CA PRO A 181 53.14 -3.03 -8.28
C PRO A 181 52.07 -2.55 -7.28
N PHE A 182 52.45 -1.60 -6.42
CA PHE A 182 51.56 -0.76 -5.65
C PHE A 182 51.58 0.68 -6.19
N ARG A 183 50.51 1.45 -5.96
CA ARG A 183 50.51 2.89 -6.16
C ARG A 183 49.58 3.52 -5.13
N GLU A 184 50.07 4.54 -4.43
CA GLU A 184 49.33 5.15 -3.33
C GLU A 184 48.00 5.74 -3.80
N GLY A 185 46.89 5.33 -3.18
CA GLY A 185 45.55 5.73 -3.59
C GLY A 185 45.06 5.12 -4.93
N PHE A 186 45.67 4.03 -5.42
CA PHE A 186 45.22 3.28 -6.60
C PHE A 186 45.27 1.76 -6.39
N THR A 187 44.25 1.06 -6.87
CA THR A 187 44.26 -0.40 -7.05
C THR A 187 44.95 -0.76 -8.37
N PHE A 188 45.82 -1.75 -8.35
CA PHE A 188 46.45 -2.29 -9.56
C PHE A 188 45.43 -3.08 -10.38
N ASP A 189 45.15 -2.66 -11.62
CA ASP A 189 44.21 -3.37 -12.51
C ASP A 189 44.91 -4.48 -13.31
N GLY A 190 46.18 -4.31 -13.66
CA GLY A 190 46.95 -5.31 -14.40
C GLY A 190 48.08 -4.73 -15.25
N TRP A 191 48.94 -5.61 -15.76
CA TRP A 191 49.92 -5.27 -16.80
C TRP A 191 49.32 -5.46 -18.19
N TYR A 192 49.72 -4.62 -19.14
CA TYR A 192 49.35 -4.68 -20.55
C TYR A 192 50.61 -4.48 -21.40
N ASP A 193 50.63 -4.99 -22.64
CA ASP A 193 51.77 -4.83 -23.58
C ASP A 193 51.76 -3.50 -24.36
N ASN A 194 50.74 -2.67 -24.13
CA ASN A 194 50.50 -1.41 -24.81
C ASN A 194 50.08 -0.30 -23.82
N ALA A 195 50.35 0.96 -24.18
CA ALA A 195 50.09 2.13 -23.33
C ALA A 195 48.60 2.49 -23.24
N GLU A 196 47.80 2.05 -24.20
CA GLU A 196 46.36 2.20 -24.30
C GLU A 196 45.60 1.24 -23.37
N PHE A 197 46.30 0.27 -22.77
CA PHE A 197 45.78 -0.82 -21.93
C PHE A 197 44.66 -1.65 -22.58
N ALA A 198 44.76 -1.85 -23.90
CA ALA A 198 43.87 -2.73 -24.66
C ALA A 198 44.29 -4.20 -24.53
N GLY A 199 43.35 -5.12 -24.75
CA GLY A 199 43.64 -6.56 -24.75
C GLY A 199 43.55 -7.22 -23.37
N ASN A 200 44.23 -8.37 -23.22
CA ASN A 200 44.20 -9.18 -22.00
C ASN A 200 45.27 -8.74 -21.00
N LYS A 201 44.93 -8.82 -19.71
CA LYS A 201 45.88 -8.59 -18.61
C LYS A 201 47.00 -9.63 -18.64
N ILE A 202 48.24 -9.17 -18.52
CA ILE A 202 49.44 -10.02 -18.48
C ILE A 202 49.79 -10.30 -17.01
N THR A 203 49.72 -11.56 -16.61
CA THR A 203 50.13 -12.03 -15.26
C THR A 203 51.48 -12.75 -15.29
N SER A 204 51.89 -13.23 -16.46
CA SER A 204 53.12 -13.98 -16.67
C SER A 204 53.60 -13.90 -18.12
N ILE A 205 54.88 -14.20 -18.35
CA ILE A 205 55.48 -14.44 -19.66
C ILE A 205 55.68 -15.94 -19.80
N ALA A 206 55.05 -16.57 -20.79
CA ALA A 206 55.06 -18.02 -20.97
C ALA A 206 56.44 -18.57 -21.40
N ALA A 207 56.71 -19.83 -21.06
CA ALA A 207 57.84 -20.57 -21.62
C ALA A 207 57.73 -20.65 -23.15
N GLY A 208 58.86 -20.49 -23.84
CA GLY A 208 58.93 -20.36 -25.31
C GLY A 208 58.63 -18.95 -25.85
N ALA A 209 58.39 -17.95 -25.00
CA ALA A 209 58.32 -16.56 -25.46
C ALA A 209 59.71 -16.03 -25.86
N GLU A 210 59.74 -15.12 -26.83
CA GLU A 210 60.99 -14.54 -27.38
C GLU A 210 60.85 -13.03 -27.59
N GLY A 211 61.96 -12.30 -27.51
CA GLY A 211 62.10 -10.87 -27.76
C GLY A 211 61.74 -9.99 -26.56
N ASP A 212 62.29 -8.78 -26.52
CA ASP A 212 62.03 -7.79 -25.46
C ASP A 212 60.52 -7.56 -25.23
N LYS A 213 60.14 -7.29 -23.98
CA LYS A 213 58.77 -6.99 -23.56
C LYS A 213 58.72 -5.64 -22.87
N THR A 214 57.71 -4.84 -23.18
CA THR A 214 57.37 -3.63 -22.43
C THR A 214 56.02 -3.83 -21.78
N LEU A 215 55.95 -3.69 -20.46
CA LEU A 215 54.74 -3.91 -19.66
C LEU A 215 54.31 -2.61 -19.00
N TYR A 216 53.09 -2.18 -19.30
CA TYR A 216 52.47 -0.94 -18.83
C TYR A 216 51.52 -1.26 -17.67
N ALA A 217 51.76 -0.66 -16.50
CA ALA A 217 50.91 -0.83 -15.34
C ALA A 217 49.63 0.01 -15.48
N LYS A 218 48.46 -0.62 -15.43
CA LYS A 218 47.18 0.06 -15.34
C LYS A 218 46.72 0.20 -13.89
N TRP A 219 46.21 1.38 -13.57
CA TRP A 219 45.80 1.78 -12.24
C TRP A 219 44.34 2.22 -12.26
N ILE A 220 43.53 1.70 -11.33
CA ILE A 220 42.20 2.23 -11.01
C ILE A 220 42.36 3.03 -9.72
N GLU A 221 41.86 4.26 -9.69
CA GLU A 221 41.92 5.09 -8.49
C GLU A 221 41.13 4.43 -7.34
N TYR A 222 41.73 4.32 -6.15
CA TYR A 222 41.02 3.80 -4.99
C TYR A 222 40.04 4.84 -4.48
N ILE A 223 38.76 4.46 -4.47
CA ILE A 223 37.66 5.29 -3.99
C ILE A 223 37.01 4.51 -2.83
N PRO A 224 37.16 4.98 -1.58
CA PRO A 224 36.53 4.36 -0.42
C PRO A 224 35.00 4.26 -0.58
N SER A 225 34.43 3.17 -0.07
CA SER A 225 32.98 2.95 -0.03
C SER A 225 32.30 3.97 0.89
N CYS A 226 31.01 4.23 0.67
CA CYS A 226 30.23 5.12 1.52
C CYS A 226 30.23 4.68 3.00
N ASN A 227 30.24 3.36 3.27
CA ASN A 227 30.33 2.82 4.62
C ASN A 227 31.75 2.94 5.23
N GLU A 228 32.80 2.82 4.42
CA GLU A 228 34.18 3.08 4.87
C GLU A 228 34.35 4.55 5.26
N VAL A 229 33.85 5.48 4.43
CA VAL A 229 33.85 6.92 4.75
C VAL A 229 33.04 7.21 6.02
N LYS A 230 31.90 6.52 6.23
CA LYS A 230 31.14 6.58 7.48
C LYS A 230 31.92 6.11 8.72
N SER A 231 33.00 5.36 8.54
CA SER A 231 33.86 4.86 9.63
C SER A 231 35.09 5.75 9.93
N LEU A 232 35.35 6.77 9.11
CA LEU A 232 36.52 7.65 9.27
C LEU A 232 36.36 8.70 10.39
N ALA A 233 37.49 9.10 10.97
CA ALA A 233 37.56 10.22 11.90
C ALA A 233 37.18 11.55 11.22
N GLU A 234 36.63 12.48 12.00
CA GLU A 234 36.35 13.83 11.51
C GLU A 234 37.65 14.60 11.20
N GLY A 235 37.63 15.44 10.16
CA GLY A 235 38.79 16.20 9.69
C GLY A 235 39.72 15.44 8.73
N VAL A 236 39.50 14.14 8.50
CA VAL A 236 40.28 13.34 7.54
C VAL A 236 39.93 13.75 6.11
N THR A 237 40.93 14.06 5.28
CA THR A 237 40.73 14.21 3.83
C THR A 237 40.55 12.82 3.21
N THR A 238 39.52 12.64 2.39
CA THR A 238 39.15 11.35 1.77
C THR A 238 38.68 11.53 0.33
N LYS A 239 38.67 10.44 -0.43
CA LYS A 239 37.85 10.29 -1.63
C LYS A 239 36.52 9.62 -1.27
N ALA A 240 35.53 9.75 -2.15
CA ALA A 240 34.26 9.03 -2.08
C ALA A 240 33.67 8.87 -3.49
N GLY A 241 32.74 7.93 -3.67
CA GLY A 241 32.04 7.72 -4.93
C GLY A 241 30.77 6.92 -4.76
N GLY A 242 29.87 7.03 -5.74
CA GLY A 242 28.54 6.43 -5.69
C GLY A 242 27.63 6.99 -6.78
N ILE A 243 26.37 6.55 -6.78
CA ILE A 243 25.33 7.06 -7.68
C ILE A 243 24.53 8.13 -6.96
N VAL A 244 24.36 9.30 -7.57
CA VAL A 244 23.56 10.40 -7.04
C VAL A 244 22.09 9.97 -6.94
N THR A 245 21.55 10.00 -5.72
CA THR A 245 20.13 9.71 -5.43
C THR A 245 19.29 10.98 -5.36
N TYR A 246 19.88 12.07 -4.86
CA TYR A 246 19.27 13.40 -4.80
C TYR A 246 20.33 14.51 -4.81
N VAL A 247 19.99 15.69 -5.33
CA VAL A 247 20.87 16.87 -5.35
C VAL A 247 20.03 18.14 -5.14
N ASN A 248 20.54 19.07 -4.33
CA ASN A 248 19.92 20.36 -4.06
C ASN A 248 20.98 21.41 -3.71
N GLY A 249 21.13 22.44 -4.54
CA GLY A 249 22.12 23.50 -4.35
C GLY A 249 23.55 22.93 -4.28
N THR A 250 24.25 23.20 -3.17
CA THR A 250 25.60 22.69 -2.91
C THR A 250 25.63 21.29 -2.28
N THR A 251 24.48 20.68 -2.00
CA THR A 251 24.40 19.35 -1.37
C THR A 251 24.01 18.28 -2.38
N ALA A 252 24.70 17.14 -2.36
CA ALA A 252 24.30 15.93 -3.05
C ALA A 252 24.23 14.74 -2.07
N TYR A 253 23.40 13.76 -2.41
CA TYR A 253 23.32 12.47 -1.76
C TYR A 253 23.75 11.42 -2.77
N ILE A 254 24.72 10.60 -2.40
CA ILE A 254 25.17 9.46 -3.20
C ILE A 254 24.89 8.17 -2.45
N GLN A 255 24.78 7.06 -3.17
CA GLN A 255 24.66 5.74 -2.59
C GLN A 255 25.47 4.73 -3.42
N ASP A 256 26.15 3.82 -2.72
CA ASP A 256 26.79 2.65 -3.29
C ASP A 256 26.12 1.36 -2.75
N ALA A 257 26.71 0.19 -2.99
CA ALA A 257 26.17 -1.09 -2.50
C ALA A 257 26.33 -1.30 -0.97
N THR A 258 26.99 -0.38 -0.28
CA THR A 258 27.35 -0.49 1.16
C THR A 258 26.59 0.51 2.03
N ALA A 259 26.36 1.74 1.54
CA ALA A 259 25.61 2.78 2.23
C ALA A 259 25.30 3.99 1.31
N GLY A 260 24.39 4.84 1.76
CA GLY A 260 24.23 6.22 1.34
C GLY A 260 25.17 7.18 2.08
N LEU A 261 25.47 8.33 1.49
CA LEU A 261 26.37 9.35 2.03
C LEU A 261 25.96 10.77 1.58
N LYS A 262 25.92 11.72 2.53
CA LYS A 262 25.73 13.15 2.25
C LYS A 262 27.05 13.82 1.86
N ILE A 263 27.01 14.62 0.80
CA ILE A 263 28.14 15.35 0.22
C ILE A 263 27.79 16.85 0.17
N GLU A 264 28.70 17.71 0.63
CA GLU A 264 28.58 19.17 0.62
C GLU A 264 29.77 19.80 -0.15
N PHE A 265 29.45 20.46 -1.26
CA PHE A 265 30.40 21.16 -2.14
C PHE A 265 30.53 22.64 -1.73
N ALA A 266 31.60 23.30 -2.16
CA ALA A 266 31.75 24.76 -1.97
C ALA A 266 30.80 25.57 -2.87
N GLU A 267 30.54 25.09 -4.08
CA GLU A 267 29.64 25.69 -5.08
C GLU A 267 28.69 24.61 -5.64
N ALA A 268 27.59 25.01 -6.27
CA ALA A 268 26.57 24.08 -6.75
C ALA A 268 27.10 23.23 -7.93
N PRO A 269 27.22 21.90 -7.79
CA PRO A 269 27.83 21.07 -8.83
C PRO A 269 26.83 20.74 -9.94
N GLN A 270 27.33 20.51 -11.15
CA GLN A 270 26.51 20.13 -12.32
C GLN A 270 26.17 18.62 -12.30
N LEU A 271 25.31 18.22 -11.36
CA LEU A 271 24.89 16.84 -11.11
C LEU A 271 23.37 16.66 -11.25
N GLU A 272 22.95 15.44 -11.57
CA GLU A 272 21.57 14.99 -11.62
C GLU A 272 21.42 13.63 -10.92
N ALA A 273 20.21 13.26 -10.50
CA ALA A 273 19.93 11.91 -10.02
C ALA A 273 20.25 10.87 -11.11
N GLY A 274 20.89 9.78 -10.71
CA GLY A 274 21.42 8.75 -11.60
C GLY A 274 22.82 9.02 -12.15
N ASP A 275 23.42 10.19 -11.95
CA ASP A 275 24.85 10.37 -12.27
C ASP A 275 25.72 9.52 -11.32
N LYS A 276 26.70 8.79 -11.85
CA LYS A 276 27.73 8.12 -11.04
C LYS A 276 28.95 9.04 -10.98
N ILE A 277 29.47 9.27 -9.77
CA ILE A 277 30.51 10.27 -9.52
C ILE A 277 31.65 9.73 -8.65
N THR A 278 32.83 10.34 -8.81
CA THR A 278 33.91 10.29 -7.80
C THR A 278 34.30 11.71 -7.40
N LEU A 279 34.71 11.88 -6.14
CA LEU A 279 35.06 13.17 -5.56
C LEU A 279 36.10 13.04 -4.46
N SER A 280 36.75 14.16 -4.13
CA SER A 280 37.59 14.33 -2.93
C SER A 280 37.00 15.38 -2.01
N GLY A 281 37.16 15.24 -0.70
CA GLY A 281 36.75 16.25 0.29
C GLY A 281 37.24 15.88 1.70
N THR A 282 36.66 16.50 2.72
CA THR A 282 36.99 16.24 4.13
C THR A 282 35.82 15.59 4.86
N VAL A 283 36.08 14.59 5.69
CA VAL A 283 35.08 13.95 6.54
C VAL A 283 34.59 14.93 7.60
N GLY A 284 33.30 15.27 7.53
CA GLY A 284 32.59 16.06 8.54
C GLY A 284 31.56 15.21 9.30
N THR A 285 31.00 15.77 10.35
CA THR A 285 29.89 15.18 11.12
C THR A 285 28.58 15.94 10.92
N ILE A 286 27.46 15.23 11.10
CA ILE A 286 26.12 15.81 11.25
C ILE A 286 25.35 14.98 12.28
N GLY A 287 25.16 15.54 13.48
CA GLY A 287 24.79 14.76 14.65
C GLY A 287 25.82 13.65 14.93
N THR A 288 25.36 12.41 15.02
CA THR A 288 26.20 11.21 15.15
C THR A 288 26.69 10.62 13.83
N TYR A 289 26.24 11.15 12.69
CA TYR A 289 26.50 10.60 11.36
C TYR A 289 27.66 11.32 10.66
N LYS A 290 28.22 10.68 9.62
CA LYS A 290 29.30 11.24 8.79
C LYS A 290 28.80 11.76 7.45
N LYS A 291 29.48 12.79 6.96
CA LYS A 291 29.31 13.40 5.63
C LYS A 291 30.67 13.75 5.03
N VAL A 292 30.71 14.10 3.76
CA VAL A 292 31.89 14.74 3.14
C VAL A 292 31.59 16.22 2.91
N THR A 293 32.49 17.10 3.34
CA THR A 293 32.42 18.56 3.15
C THR A 293 33.59 19.06 2.32
N ASN A 294 33.51 20.31 1.82
CA ASN A 294 34.48 20.90 0.90
C ASN A 294 34.74 20.00 -0.31
N ALA A 295 33.69 19.34 -0.81
CA ALA A 295 33.80 18.38 -1.89
C ALA A 295 34.22 19.05 -3.21
N THR A 296 35.12 18.38 -3.92
CA THR A 296 35.56 18.71 -5.29
C THR A 296 35.29 17.50 -6.17
N LEU A 297 34.50 17.69 -7.22
CA LEU A 297 34.14 16.64 -8.17
C LEU A 297 35.38 16.21 -8.98
N SER A 298 35.67 14.90 -9.00
CA SER A 298 36.80 14.31 -9.73
C SER A 298 36.37 13.66 -11.04
N SER A 299 35.21 13.00 -11.07
CA SER A 299 34.61 12.45 -12.30
C SER A 299 33.09 12.37 -12.23
N LYS A 300 32.44 12.33 -13.40
CA LYS A 300 31.01 12.15 -13.60
C LYS A 300 30.77 11.31 -14.86
N GLU A 301 29.92 10.29 -14.75
CA GLU A 301 29.38 9.51 -15.86
C GLU A 301 27.86 9.32 -15.68
N LYS A 302 27.11 9.12 -16.77
CA LYS A 302 25.66 8.92 -16.66
C LYS A 302 25.34 7.46 -16.33
N SER A 303 24.46 7.25 -15.35
CA SER A 303 23.97 5.93 -14.92
C SER A 303 22.47 6.01 -14.63
N THR A 304 21.89 4.95 -14.08
CA THR A 304 20.54 4.91 -13.52
C THR A 304 20.58 5.08 -12.00
N PRO A 305 19.58 5.74 -11.37
CA PRO A 305 19.44 5.75 -9.90
C PRO A 305 19.45 4.33 -9.31
N PRO A 306 19.94 4.14 -8.08
CA PRO A 306 19.93 2.84 -7.42
C PRO A 306 18.50 2.37 -7.11
N ALA A 307 18.34 1.07 -6.87
CA ALA A 307 17.10 0.52 -6.36
C ALA A 307 16.79 1.10 -4.97
N HIS A 308 15.51 1.37 -4.70
CA HIS A 308 15.04 1.88 -3.41
C HIS A 308 14.53 0.72 -2.52
N GLN A 309 14.67 0.88 -1.21
CA GLN A 309 14.08 -0.04 -0.23
C GLN A 309 12.71 0.48 0.22
N SER A 310 11.69 -0.38 0.18
CA SER A 310 10.35 -0.07 0.72
C SER A 310 10.30 -0.23 2.24
N ILE A 311 9.72 0.73 2.96
CA ILE A 311 9.59 0.70 4.42
C ILE A 311 8.36 1.49 4.92
N ALA A 312 7.79 1.07 6.06
CA ALA A 312 6.75 1.82 6.76
C ALA A 312 7.35 2.91 7.66
N LEU A 313 6.69 4.08 7.73
CA LEU A 313 7.21 5.24 8.46
C LEU A 313 7.44 4.96 9.96
N ALA A 314 6.55 4.22 10.63
CA ALA A 314 6.74 3.75 11.99
C ALA A 314 8.08 3.01 12.22
N VAL A 315 8.56 2.22 11.26
CA VAL A 315 9.83 1.47 11.37
C VAL A 315 11.02 2.42 11.27
N LEU A 316 10.98 3.36 10.33
CA LEU A 316 12.01 4.39 10.21
C LEU A 316 12.11 5.26 11.47
N LYS A 317 10.99 5.60 12.11
CA LYS A 317 11.00 6.39 13.35
C LYS A 317 11.48 5.60 14.57
N ALA A 318 11.33 4.27 14.56
CA ALA A 318 11.79 3.41 15.66
C ALA A 318 13.32 3.24 15.65
N ASP A 319 13.94 3.07 14.49
CA ASP A 319 15.39 3.06 14.32
C ASP A 319 15.81 3.69 12.97
N PRO A 320 16.20 4.97 12.95
CA PRO A 320 16.59 5.66 11.72
C PRO A 320 18.05 5.41 11.30
N ALA A 321 18.89 4.85 12.18
CA ALA A 321 20.33 4.81 11.94
C ALA A 321 20.76 3.94 10.74
N PRO A 322 20.15 2.75 10.48
CA PRO A 322 20.45 1.94 9.30
C PRO A 322 20.07 2.60 7.97
N TYR A 323 19.15 3.56 8.01
CA TYR A 323 18.54 4.17 6.83
C TYR A 323 19.12 5.54 6.48
N MET A 324 20.04 6.06 7.28
CA MET A 324 20.54 7.43 7.13
C MET A 324 21.34 7.61 5.83
N PHE A 325 20.84 8.50 4.97
CA PHE A 325 21.26 8.79 3.60
C PHE A 325 20.90 7.73 2.53
N GLU A 326 20.13 6.69 2.88
CA GLU A 326 19.63 5.69 1.92
C GLU A 326 18.44 6.20 1.11
N TYR A 327 18.29 5.73 -0.13
CA TYR A 327 17.14 5.97 -0.99
C TYR A 327 16.01 4.95 -0.74
N LEU A 328 14.86 5.44 -0.28
CA LEU A 328 13.74 4.64 0.22
C LEU A 328 12.44 4.91 -0.53
N TYR A 329 11.48 4.00 -0.37
CA TYR A 329 10.10 4.13 -0.83
C TYR A 329 9.11 4.00 0.32
N PHE A 330 8.17 4.93 0.39
CA PHE A 330 7.03 4.92 1.30
C PHE A 330 5.73 4.89 0.49
N GLU A 331 4.79 4.05 0.90
CA GLU A 331 3.50 3.89 0.24
C GLU A 331 2.37 4.54 1.06
N GLY A 332 1.48 5.26 0.37
CA GLY A 332 0.23 5.74 0.96
C GLY A 332 0.37 6.72 2.12
N LEU A 333 1.52 7.40 2.27
CA LEU A 333 1.70 8.42 3.30
C LEU A 333 0.82 9.63 3.01
N LYS A 334 0.12 10.13 4.02
CA LYS A 334 -0.77 11.28 3.91
C LYS A 334 0.02 12.58 4.04
N ILE A 335 -0.12 13.51 3.09
CA ILE A 335 0.39 14.87 3.27
C ILE A 335 -0.33 15.53 4.47
N SER A 336 0.42 16.15 5.37
CA SER A 336 -0.07 16.73 6.63
C SER A 336 0.07 18.25 6.69
N GLU A 337 1.12 18.82 6.10
CA GLU A 337 1.36 20.28 6.11
C GLU A 337 2.28 20.68 4.94
N TYR A 338 2.18 21.94 4.49
CA TYR A 338 3.14 22.57 3.58
C TYR A 338 3.92 23.67 4.32
N GLY A 339 5.24 23.58 4.31
CA GLY A 339 6.15 24.65 4.72
C GLY A 339 6.81 25.33 3.51
N THR A 340 7.70 26.30 3.77
CA THR A 340 8.45 26.98 2.71
C THR A 340 9.51 26.05 2.11
N GLY A 341 9.13 25.31 1.06
CA GLY A 341 10.00 24.31 0.40
C GLY A 341 9.98 22.93 1.06
N THR A 342 9.05 22.68 1.98
CA THR A 342 8.91 21.43 2.74
C THR A 342 7.46 20.98 2.83
N VAL A 343 7.25 19.70 3.14
CA VAL A 343 5.94 19.04 3.21
C VAL A 343 5.97 18.00 4.34
N THR A 344 5.16 18.14 5.38
CA THR A 344 5.06 17.10 6.42
C THR A 344 4.22 15.93 5.90
N LEU A 345 4.67 14.69 6.12
CA LEU A 345 3.96 13.46 5.77
C LEU A 345 3.61 12.67 7.04
N ALA A 346 2.54 11.87 7.00
CA ALA A 346 2.14 10.98 8.09
C ALA A 346 1.67 9.60 7.62
N ASP A 347 1.85 8.56 8.44
CA ASP A 347 1.21 7.26 8.26
C ASP A 347 -0.17 7.19 8.95
N ASP A 348 -0.88 6.06 8.77
CA ASP A 348 -2.20 5.85 9.37
C ASP A 348 -2.15 5.70 10.91
N ALA A 349 -0.96 5.49 11.49
CA ALA A 349 -0.72 5.50 12.93
C ALA A 349 -0.30 6.89 13.47
N SER A 350 -0.39 7.93 12.62
CA SER A 350 -0.03 9.33 12.94
C SER A 350 1.45 9.56 13.26
N ASN A 351 2.34 8.66 12.85
CA ASN A 351 3.77 8.96 12.82
C ASN A 351 4.03 10.01 11.74
N THR A 352 4.74 11.09 12.07
CA THR A 352 5.06 12.18 11.13
C THR A 352 6.54 12.21 10.71
N ILE A 353 6.84 12.75 9.52
CA ILE A 353 8.18 13.10 9.06
C ILE A 353 8.12 14.29 8.09
N VAL A 354 9.11 15.18 8.11
CA VAL A 354 9.19 16.31 7.16
C VAL A 354 9.88 15.87 5.88
N LEU A 355 9.27 16.11 4.71
CA LEU A 355 9.85 15.94 3.38
C LEU A 355 10.25 17.30 2.81
N HIS A 356 11.53 17.49 2.51
CA HIS A 356 12.04 18.65 1.79
C HIS A 356 11.87 18.41 0.28
N ALA A 357 10.75 18.88 -0.25
CA ALA A 357 10.43 18.93 -1.67
C ALA A 357 9.46 20.08 -1.94
N THR A 358 9.73 20.91 -2.94
CA THR A 358 8.81 21.98 -3.38
C THR A 358 7.68 21.41 -4.22
N LEU A 359 6.83 20.58 -3.61
CA LEU A 359 5.67 19.99 -4.29
C LEU A 359 4.69 21.10 -4.69
N ASN A 360 4.03 20.93 -5.84
CA ASN A 360 2.95 21.83 -6.21
C ASN A 360 1.69 21.48 -5.39
N GLN A 361 1.40 22.30 -4.38
CA GLN A 361 0.21 22.17 -3.52
C GLN A 361 -1.10 22.18 -4.33
N ALA A 362 -1.11 22.76 -5.54
CA ALA A 362 -2.27 22.74 -6.44
C ALA A 362 -2.52 21.36 -7.09
N THR A 363 -1.53 20.45 -7.13
CA THR A 363 -1.67 19.09 -7.69
C THR A 363 -1.56 17.98 -6.66
N LEU A 364 -0.98 18.26 -5.49
CA LEU A 364 -0.86 17.33 -4.36
C LEU A 364 -1.22 18.05 -3.05
N PRO A 365 -2.49 18.45 -2.85
CA PRO A 365 -2.88 19.19 -1.65
C PRO A 365 -2.65 18.40 -0.36
N VAL A 366 -2.76 19.10 0.78
CA VAL A 366 -2.77 18.46 2.10
C VAL A 366 -3.85 17.36 2.14
N HIS A 367 -3.54 16.27 2.82
CA HIS A 367 -4.30 15.01 2.92
C HIS A 367 -4.30 14.07 1.70
N THR A 368 -3.68 14.43 0.58
CA THR A 368 -3.41 13.45 -0.49
C THR A 368 -2.55 12.31 0.08
N LYS A 369 -2.98 11.05 -0.06
CA LYS A 369 -2.10 9.90 0.14
C LYS A 369 -1.15 9.82 -1.05
N VAL A 370 0.15 9.85 -0.77
CA VAL A 370 1.22 9.85 -1.76
C VAL A 370 2.16 8.66 -1.56
N ASN A 371 2.67 8.17 -2.68
CA ASN A 371 3.79 7.26 -2.74
C ASN A 371 5.05 8.10 -2.96
N VAL A 372 6.09 7.89 -2.16
CA VAL A 372 7.24 8.79 -2.04
C VAL A 372 8.53 8.02 -2.21
N LYS A 373 9.36 8.39 -3.19
CA LYS A 373 10.75 7.92 -3.28
C LYS A 373 11.71 9.04 -2.84
N ALA A 374 12.31 8.88 -1.67
CA ALA A 374 13.08 9.94 -1.01
C ALA A 374 14.35 9.41 -0.36
N VAL A 375 15.32 10.29 -0.11
CA VAL A 375 16.49 9.99 0.71
C VAL A 375 16.21 10.40 2.15
N VAL A 376 16.52 9.56 3.13
CA VAL A 376 16.48 9.93 4.56
C VAL A 376 17.70 10.78 4.89
N THR A 377 17.52 11.88 5.60
CA THR A 377 18.62 12.72 6.04
C THR A 377 18.31 13.37 7.40
N PHE A 378 19.27 14.12 7.91
CA PHE A 378 19.18 14.84 9.17
C PHE A 378 19.55 16.32 8.95
N ASP A 379 18.89 17.21 9.67
CA ASP A 379 19.29 18.62 9.80
C ASP A 379 19.34 18.99 11.29
N THR A 380 18.21 19.39 11.85
CA THR A 380 17.95 19.45 13.30
C THR A 380 17.15 18.23 13.80
N GLU A 381 16.39 17.61 12.92
CA GLU A 381 15.60 16.40 13.16
C GLU A 381 15.68 15.44 11.95
N LEU A 382 15.00 14.29 12.06
CA LEU A 382 14.91 13.30 10.99
C LEU A 382 13.96 13.77 9.89
N ILE A 383 14.47 13.88 8.66
CA ILE A 383 13.71 14.38 7.50
C ILE A 383 13.92 13.48 6.27
N LEU A 384 13.08 13.66 5.26
CA LEU A 384 13.23 13.12 3.92
C LEU A 384 13.62 14.26 2.95
N VAL A 385 14.32 13.95 1.87
CA VAL A 385 14.53 14.85 0.73
C VAL A 385 14.16 14.13 -0.58
N ALA A 386 13.46 14.80 -1.50
CA ALA A 386 13.10 14.19 -2.79
C ALA A 386 12.95 15.23 -3.90
N ALA A 387 13.19 14.79 -5.15
CA ALA A 387 12.75 15.55 -6.32
C ALA A 387 11.21 15.46 -6.42
N THR A 388 10.59 16.52 -6.95
CA THR A 388 9.14 16.69 -6.94
C THR A 388 8.39 15.64 -7.76
N ASP A 389 9.02 15.12 -8.81
CA ASP A 389 8.51 14.03 -9.67
C ASP A 389 8.59 12.64 -9.02
N LYS A 390 9.21 12.52 -7.85
CA LYS A 390 9.32 11.28 -7.05
C LYS A 390 8.24 11.15 -5.98
N VAL A 391 7.28 12.07 -5.97
CA VAL A 391 6.07 12.03 -5.15
C VAL A 391 4.85 11.93 -6.06
N THR A 392 4.10 10.84 -5.96
CA THR A 392 2.92 10.57 -6.81
C THR A 392 1.71 10.23 -5.95
N ALA A 393 0.49 10.52 -6.42
CA ALA A 393 -0.74 10.10 -5.72
C ALA A 393 -0.81 8.56 -5.55
N SER A 394 -1.44 8.10 -4.47
CA SER A 394 -1.50 6.69 -4.05
C SER A 394 -2.89 6.07 -4.34
N PRO A 395 -2.94 4.83 -4.87
CA PRO A 395 -4.19 4.23 -5.36
C PRO A 395 -5.07 3.54 -4.31
N VAL A 396 -4.70 3.49 -3.02
CA VAL A 396 -5.42 2.69 -2.01
C VAL A 396 -6.87 3.21 -1.79
N PRO A 397 -7.87 2.35 -1.49
CA PRO A 397 -9.15 2.77 -0.92
C PRO A 397 -8.97 3.72 0.27
N ARG A 398 -9.77 4.77 0.34
CA ARG A 398 -9.65 5.84 1.35
C ARG A 398 -11.03 6.17 1.91
N LYS A 399 -11.13 6.56 3.17
CA LYS A 399 -12.39 7.09 3.70
C LYS A 399 -12.85 8.28 2.86
N ASP A 400 -14.17 8.41 2.75
CA ASP A 400 -14.79 9.68 2.41
C ASP A 400 -14.26 10.76 3.38
N PRO A 401 -13.70 11.88 2.89
CA PRO A 401 -13.21 12.95 3.74
C PRO A 401 -14.33 13.77 4.40
N SER A 402 -15.59 13.59 4.01
CA SER A 402 -16.72 14.26 4.65
C SER A 402 -16.99 13.71 6.06
N GLU A 403 -17.08 14.61 7.04
CA GLU A 403 -17.59 14.29 8.38
C GLU A 403 -19.12 14.31 8.39
N TYR A 404 -19.72 13.32 9.05
CA TYR A 404 -21.17 13.18 9.20
C TYR A 404 -21.56 13.45 10.65
N ALA A 405 -21.97 14.69 10.93
CA ALA A 405 -22.39 15.09 12.27
C ALA A 405 -23.51 14.17 12.80
N PRO A 406 -23.40 13.66 14.04
CA PRO A 406 -24.45 12.84 14.64
C PRO A 406 -25.77 13.60 14.74
N LEU A 407 -26.89 12.95 14.43
CA LEU A 407 -28.22 13.53 14.47
C LEU A 407 -29.02 13.04 15.67
N ALA A 408 -30.04 13.83 16.07
CA ALA A 408 -30.91 13.59 17.22
C ALA A 408 -30.11 13.22 18.50
N GLU A 409 -29.32 14.18 19.00
CA GLU A 409 -28.54 14.03 20.25
C GLU A 409 -27.57 12.82 20.23
N GLY A 410 -27.03 12.48 19.06
CA GLY A 410 -26.10 11.36 18.89
C GLY A 410 -26.77 9.99 18.74
N LYS A 411 -28.12 9.93 18.76
CA LYS A 411 -28.88 8.71 18.48
C LYS A 411 -28.51 8.12 17.13
N TYR A 412 -28.38 8.95 16.10
CA TYR A 412 -27.99 8.51 14.75
C TYR A 412 -26.55 8.91 14.43
N THR A 413 -25.75 7.96 13.98
CA THR A 413 -24.38 8.19 13.50
C THR A 413 -24.17 7.55 12.14
N LEU A 414 -23.39 8.19 11.28
CA LEU A 414 -22.96 7.70 9.99
C LEU A 414 -21.43 7.84 9.90
N SER A 415 -20.73 6.84 9.35
CA SER A 415 -19.28 6.94 9.14
C SER A 415 -18.86 6.22 7.85
N SER A 416 -17.91 6.78 7.11
CA SER A 416 -17.29 6.06 5.99
C SER A 416 -16.27 5.03 6.51
N LYS A 417 -16.37 3.81 6.00
CA LYS A 417 -15.35 2.77 6.20
C LYS A 417 -14.22 2.99 5.21
N TRP A 418 -14.57 3.06 3.93
CA TRP A 418 -13.67 3.30 2.80
C TRP A 418 -14.50 3.63 1.54
N MET A 419 -13.85 4.21 0.54
CA MET A 419 -14.38 4.55 -0.76
C MET A 419 -13.27 4.51 -1.83
N VAL A 420 -13.64 4.05 -3.02
CA VAL A 420 -12.89 4.19 -4.26
C VAL A 420 -13.73 5.08 -5.18
N SER A 421 -13.20 6.23 -5.55
CA SER A 421 -13.98 7.30 -6.17
C SER A 421 -13.13 8.12 -7.14
N SER A 422 -13.75 8.67 -8.18
CA SER A 422 -13.11 9.66 -9.05
C SER A 422 -12.80 10.96 -8.28
N THR A 423 -13.59 11.31 -7.25
CA THR A 423 -13.31 12.44 -6.34
C THR A 423 -12.17 12.17 -5.35
N LEU A 424 -11.60 10.97 -5.33
CA LEU A 424 -10.48 10.60 -4.46
C LEU A 424 -9.18 10.29 -5.22
N ASP A 425 -9.12 10.45 -6.55
CA ASP A 425 -7.94 10.08 -7.35
C ASP A 425 -7.44 8.64 -7.14
N ASN A 426 -8.33 7.72 -6.72
CA ASN A 426 -8.01 6.29 -6.54
C ASN A 426 -8.83 5.36 -7.45
N LEU A 427 -9.90 5.85 -8.10
CA LEU A 427 -10.69 5.04 -9.04
C LEU A 427 -9.91 4.62 -10.30
N SER A 428 -9.06 5.49 -10.86
CA SER A 428 -8.31 5.20 -12.09
C SER A 428 -7.39 3.97 -11.95
N ALA A 429 -6.91 3.70 -10.74
CA ALA A 429 -6.13 2.52 -10.40
C ALA A 429 -6.96 1.34 -9.88
N ASN A 430 -8.27 1.53 -9.65
CA ASN A 430 -9.19 0.52 -9.14
C ASN A 430 -10.53 0.45 -9.92
N PRO A 431 -10.56 0.41 -11.26
CA PRO A 431 -11.81 0.35 -12.02
C PRO A 431 -12.51 -1.01 -11.83
N ILE A 432 -13.79 -1.05 -11.45
CA ILE A 432 -14.51 -2.32 -11.21
C ILE A 432 -14.47 -3.23 -12.44
N GLY A 433 -14.65 -2.65 -13.63
CA GLY A 433 -14.43 -3.28 -14.92
C GLY A 433 -14.26 -2.20 -16.00
N THR A 434 -14.29 -2.59 -17.27
CA THR A 434 -14.28 -1.65 -18.40
C THR A 434 -15.53 -0.76 -18.38
N SER A 435 -15.36 0.51 -18.78
CA SER A 435 -16.44 1.49 -18.87
C SER A 435 -17.69 0.92 -19.56
N SER A 436 -18.88 1.19 -19.01
CA SER A 436 -20.17 0.71 -19.54
C SER A 436 -20.43 -0.81 -19.52
N MET A 437 -19.47 -1.63 -19.06
CA MET A 437 -19.60 -3.11 -18.99
C MET A 437 -20.11 -3.63 -17.64
N VAL A 438 -20.06 -2.80 -16.60
CA VAL A 438 -20.59 -3.08 -15.27
C VAL A 438 -21.72 -2.10 -14.99
N ARG A 439 -22.90 -2.60 -14.63
CA ARG A 439 -24.14 -1.80 -14.53
C ARG A 439 -25.04 -2.12 -13.34
N GLY A 440 -24.66 -3.09 -12.52
CA GLY A 440 -25.37 -3.42 -11.29
C GLY A 440 -24.39 -3.88 -10.21
N MET A 441 -24.80 -3.68 -8.96
CA MET A 441 -24.11 -4.13 -7.76
C MET A 441 -25.16 -4.62 -6.76
N ALA A 442 -24.89 -5.73 -6.09
CA ALA A 442 -25.65 -6.23 -4.95
C ALA A 442 -24.68 -6.60 -3.82
N ALA A 443 -25.08 -6.38 -2.57
CA ALA A 443 -24.29 -6.75 -1.40
C ALA A 443 -24.84 -8.03 -0.72
N LYS A 444 -23.94 -8.92 -0.27
CA LYS A 444 -24.31 -10.11 0.53
C LYS A 444 -23.13 -10.65 1.34
N ASN A 445 -23.36 -10.92 2.62
CA ASN A 445 -22.42 -11.48 3.59
C ASN A 445 -21.09 -10.70 3.62
N GLY A 446 -21.18 -9.37 3.77
CA GLY A 446 -19.99 -8.50 3.88
C GLY A 446 -19.24 -8.28 2.57
N LYS A 447 -19.85 -8.55 1.41
CA LYS A 447 -19.19 -8.44 0.09
C LYS A 447 -20.08 -7.73 -0.93
N MET A 448 -19.46 -6.95 -1.81
CA MET A 448 -20.10 -6.33 -2.97
C MET A 448 -19.85 -7.19 -4.21
N TYR A 449 -20.91 -7.57 -4.91
CA TYR A 449 -20.86 -8.33 -6.16
C TYR A 449 -21.30 -7.43 -7.31
N PHE A 450 -20.41 -7.23 -8.28
CA PHE A 450 -20.63 -6.42 -9.46
C PHE A 450 -20.73 -7.31 -10.68
N ILE A 451 -21.81 -7.19 -11.45
CA ILE A 451 -22.00 -8.01 -12.65
C ILE A 451 -21.20 -7.45 -13.83
N ASP A 452 -20.22 -8.22 -14.31
CA ASP A 452 -19.27 -7.84 -15.35
C ASP A 452 -19.61 -8.60 -16.64
N ARG A 453 -20.24 -7.89 -17.58
CA ARG A 453 -20.72 -8.44 -18.85
C ARG A 453 -19.60 -8.81 -19.82
N GLU A 454 -18.49 -8.06 -19.79
CA GLU A 454 -17.36 -8.29 -20.69
C GLU A 454 -16.64 -9.60 -20.33
N LEU A 455 -16.38 -9.79 -19.03
CA LEU A 455 -15.61 -10.92 -18.53
C LEU A 455 -16.50 -12.07 -18.00
N LYS A 456 -17.82 -11.97 -18.17
CA LYS A 456 -18.86 -12.95 -17.77
C LYS A 456 -18.64 -13.49 -16.35
N ARG A 457 -18.58 -12.58 -15.39
CA ARG A 457 -18.22 -12.89 -14.00
C ARG A 457 -18.94 -11.96 -13.03
N LEU A 458 -18.89 -12.33 -11.75
CA LEU A 458 -19.06 -11.37 -10.66
C LEU A 458 -17.67 -10.89 -10.23
N THR A 459 -17.39 -9.60 -10.40
CA THR A 459 -16.27 -8.95 -9.72
C THR A 459 -16.66 -8.76 -8.26
N ILE A 460 -15.78 -9.10 -7.32
CA ILE A 460 -16.10 -9.13 -5.89
C ILE A 460 -15.16 -8.19 -5.13
N VAL A 461 -15.72 -7.38 -4.23
CA VAL A 461 -14.97 -6.50 -3.31
C VAL A 461 -15.36 -6.82 -1.88
N ASP A 462 -14.38 -6.85 -0.98
CA ASP A 462 -14.61 -7.01 0.45
C ASP A 462 -15.20 -5.74 1.07
N GLY A 463 -16.32 -5.89 1.77
CA GLY A 463 -17.06 -4.78 2.37
C GLY A 463 -16.35 -4.09 3.53
N ALA A 464 -15.45 -4.79 4.23
CA ALA A 464 -14.74 -4.24 5.39
C ALA A 464 -13.50 -3.44 4.98
N THR A 465 -12.76 -3.88 3.96
CA THR A 465 -11.46 -3.28 3.58
C THR A 465 -11.48 -2.50 2.27
N GLY A 466 -12.35 -2.84 1.33
CA GLY A 466 -12.34 -2.31 -0.05
C GLY A 466 -11.40 -3.04 -0.99
N ASP A 467 -10.77 -4.13 -0.53
CA ASP A 467 -9.90 -4.98 -1.34
C ASP A 467 -10.70 -5.79 -2.36
N ARG A 468 -10.08 -6.09 -3.50
CA ARG A 468 -10.63 -7.02 -4.48
C ARG A 468 -10.44 -8.45 -4.03
N LEU A 469 -11.53 -9.21 -4.05
CA LEU A 469 -11.52 -10.64 -3.85
C LEU A 469 -11.44 -11.36 -5.22
N PRO A 470 -11.02 -12.64 -5.26
CA PRO A 470 -11.06 -13.42 -6.49
C PRO A 470 -12.47 -13.40 -7.10
N PRO A 471 -12.62 -13.08 -8.40
CA PRO A 471 -13.93 -12.96 -9.03
C PRO A 471 -14.53 -14.34 -9.32
N LEU A 472 -15.86 -14.44 -9.24
CA LEU A 472 -16.59 -15.66 -9.59
C LEU A 472 -16.88 -15.69 -11.09
N LYS A 473 -16.23 -16.58 -11.85
CA LYS A 473 -16.61 -16.81 -13.26
C LYS A 473 -18.05 -17.37 -13.30
N LEU A 474 -18.89 -16.83 -14.17
CA LEU A 474 -20.23 -17.34 -14.42
C LEU A 474 -20.23 -18.39 -15.54
N ALA A 475 -21.19 -19.32 -15.50
CA ALA A 475 -21.29 -20.39 -16.48
C ALA A 475 -21.60 -19.86 -17.89
N ASP A 476 -20.93 -20.41 -18.91
CA ASP A 476 -20.97 -19.90 -20.29
C ASP A 476 -22.33 -20.06 -20.99
N ASN A 477 -23.23 -20.88 -20.44
CA ASN A 477 -24.60 -21.11 -20.94
C ASN A 477 -25.64 -20.13 -20.39
N LEU A 478 -25.31 -19.30 -19.38
CA LEU A 478 -26.24 -18.29 -18.87
C LEU A 478 -26.58 -17.25 -19.95
N PHE A 479 -27.83 -16.81 -19.97
CA PHE A 479 -28.36 -15.94 -21.02
C PHE A 479 -28.20 -16.50 -22.44
N THR A 480 -28.31 -17.83 -22.60
CA THR A 480 -28.50 -18.49 -23.89
C THR A 480 -29.81 -19.27 -23.90
N TYR A 481 -30.34 -19.54 -25.09
CA TYR A 481 -31.50 -20.42 -25.29
C TYR A 481 -31.46 -21.04 -26.68
N THR A 482 -32.25 -22.09 -26.90
CA THR A 482 -32.46 -22.69 -28.22
C THR A 482 -33.70 -22.07 -28.85
N ASN A 483 -33.56 -21.46 -30.04
CA ASN A 483 -34.68 -20.86 -30.78
C ASN A 483 -35.50 -21.93 -31.56
N ALA A 484 -36.54 -21.49 -32.26
CA ALA A 484 -37.39 -22.36 -33.08
C ALA A 484 -36.60 -23.08 -34.20
N GLU A 485 -35.53 -22.47 -34.69
CA GLU A 485 -34.59 -22.99 -35.68
C GLU A 485 -33.54 -23.97 -35.10
N GLN A 486 -33.67 -24.36 -33.83
CA GLN A 486 -32.76 -25.26 -33.10
C GLN A 486 -31.32 -24.71 -32.93
N GLN A 487 -31.15 -23.39 -33.00
CA GLN A 487 -29.86 -22.71 -32.80
C GLN A 487 -29.74 -22.19 -31.37
N VAL A 488 -28.55 -22.37 -30.77
CA VAL A 488 -28.22 -21.74 -29.49
C VAL A 488 -27.88 -20.27 -29.73
N VAL A 489 -28.66 -19.37 -29.16
CA VAL A 489 -28.57 -17.91 -29.35
C VAL A 489 -28.60 -17.16 -28.02
N THR A 490 -28.01 -15.97 -27.99
CA THR A 490 -28.00 -15.09 -26.81
C THR A 490 -29.41 -14.55 -26.51
N ALA A 491 -29.76 -14.51 -25.23
CA ALA A 491 -31.00 -13.92 -24.75
C ALA A 491 -30.86 -12.41 -24.55
N GLY A 492 -31.65 -11.62 -25.28
CA GLY A 492 -31.69 -10.15 -25.17
C GLY A 492 -30.53 -9.42 -25.86
N THR A 493 -30.56 -8.09 -25.76
CA THR A 493 -29.58 -7.19 -26.37
C THR A 493 -28.29 -7.14 -25.54
N LEU A 494 -28.39 -7.15 -24.21
CA LEU A 494 -27.24 -7.15 -23.30
C LEU A 494 -27.46 -8.24 -22.23
N PRO A 495 -26.80 -9.42 -22.32
CA PRO A 495 -26.81 -10.39 -21.22
C PRO A 495 -26.02 -9.83 -20.02
N PHE A 496 -26.19 -10.41 -18.83
CA PHE A 496 -25.45 -10.00 -17.62
C PHE A 496 -25.53 -8.47 -17.33
N ASN A 497 -26.71 -7.86 -17.50
CA ASN A 497 -26.85 -6.41 -17.45
C ASN A 497 -27.17 -5.86 -16.05
N ASP A 498 -27.89 -6.60 -15.23
CA ASP A 498 -28.29 -6.18 -13.89
C ASP A 498 -28.20 -7.35 -12.89
N ILE A 499 -28.04 -7.02 -11.62
CA ILE A 499 -27.90 -7.95 -10.49
C ILE A 499 -28.73 -7.43 -9.32
N LYS A 500 -29.47 -8.34 -8.67
CA LYS A 500 -30.32 -8.05 -7.51
C LYS A 500 -30.22 -9.17 -6.48
N LEU A 501 -30.65 -8.87 -5.26
CA LEU A 501 -30.80 -9.82 -4.16
C LEU A 501 -32.29 -9.97 -3.86
N ASP A 502 -32.79 -11.20 -3.72
CA ASP A 502 -34.16 -11.43 -3.23
C ASP A 502 -34.24 -11.43 -1.69
N GLY A 503 -35.45 -11.48 -1.13
CA GLY A 503 -35.69 -11.46 0.32
C GLY A 503 -35.22 -12.72 1.06
N ALA A 504 -34.80 -13.78 0.35
CA ALA A 504 -34.14 -14.95 0.92
C ALA A 504 -32.60 -14.90 0.77
N GLY A 505 -32.05 -13.80 0.22
CA GLY A 505 -30.63 -13.64 -0.04
C GLY A 505 -30.13 -14.40 -1.26
N ASN A 506 -31.00 -14.82 -2.19
CA ASN A 506 -30.56 -15.39 -3.46
C ASN A 506 -30.05 -14.26 -4.37
N VAL A 507 -28.88 -14.45 -4.99
CA VAL A 507 -28.34 -13.50 -5.98
C VAL A 507 -28.93 -13.81 -7.34
N LEU A 508 -29.55 -12.82 -7.97
CA LEU A 508 -30.21 -12.92 -9.26
C LEU A 508 -29.49 -12.06 -10.30
N ALA A 509 -29.38 -12.54 -11.54
CA ALA A 509 -28.85 -11.80 -12.67
C ALA A 509 -29.91 -11.68 -13.78
N GLY A 510 -30.03 -10.50 -14.39
CA GLY A 510 -30.97 -10.21 -15.48
C GLY A 510 -30.28 -9.71 -16.76
N ASN A 511 -30.95 -9.88 -17.90
CA ASN A 511 -30.54 -9.27 -19.17
C ASN A 511 -31.32 -7.97 -19.45
N CYS A 512 -30.78 -7.14 -20.33
CA CYS A 512 -31.52 -6.04 -20.95
C CYS A 512 -32.05 -6.47 -22.32
N ILE A 513 -33.33 -6.22 -22.55
CA ILE A 513 -34.01 -6.42 -23.84
C ILE A 513 -34.47 -5.07 -24.42
N THR A 514 -34.56 -4.98 -25.74
CA THR A 514 -34.95 -3.78 -26.48
C THR A 514 -36.02 -4.06 -27.55
N SER A 515 -36.74 -5.17 -27.41
CA SER A 515 -37.89 -5.57 -28.24
C SER A 515 -38.66 -6.69 -27.54
N ASN A 516 -39.98 -6.73 -27.70
CA ASN A 516 -40.83 -7.84 -27.21
C ASN A 516 -40.52 -9.19 -27.90
N ALA A 517 -39.81 -9.18 -29.04
CA ALA A 517 -39.36 -10.38 -29.75
C ALA A 517 -38.08 -11.00 -29.15
N GLN A 518 -37.47 -10.38 -28.14
CA GLN A 518 -36.32 -10.92 -27.42
C GLN A 518 -36.77 -11.57 -26.11
N PRO A 519 -36.16 -12.69 -25.68
CA PRO A 519 -36.48 -13.29 -24.40
C PRO A 519 -35.90 -12.46 -23.26
N PHE A 520 -36.77 -12.00 -22.37
CA PHE A 520 -36.35 -11.55 -21.04
C PHE A 520 -36.00 -12.78 -20.20
N GLN A 521 -34.85 -12.73 -19.52
CA GLN A 521 -34.38 -13.80 -18.66
C GLN A 521 -33.87 -13.28 -17.32
N VAL A 522 -34.25 -13.96 -16.25
CA VAL A 522 -33.68 -13.79 -14.91
C VAL A 522 -33.20 -15.15 -14.41
N TRP A 523 -31.97 -15.18 -13.90
CA TRP A 523 -31.30 -16.39 -13.40
C TRP A 523 -30.92 -16.22 -11.94
N LYS A 524 -31.19 -17.24 -11.11
CA LYS A 524 -30.61 -17.36 -9.77
C LYS A 524 -29.20 -17.92 -9.88
N ILE A 525 -28.21 -17.22 -9.34
CA ILE A 525 -26.78 -17.58 -9.41
C ILE A 525 -26.37 -18.34 -8.14
N ASP A 526 -25.66 -19.45 -8.34
CA ASP A 526 -24.89 -20.13 -7.30
C ASP A 526 -23.54 -19.42 -7.12
N LEU A 527 -23.30 -18.89 -5.91
CA LEU A 527 -22.09 -18.13 -5.60
C LEU A 527 -20.85 -19.00 -5.34
N GLU A 528 -21.01 -20.32 -5.18
CA GLU A 528 -19.89 -21.25 -5.02
C GLU A 528 -19.36 -21.73 -6.39
N THR A 529 -20.26 -21.98 -7.33
CA THR A 529 -19.92 -22.61 -8.63
C THR A 529 -20.02 -21.68 -9.84
N GLY A 530 -20.75 -20.56 -9.74
CA GLY A 530 -21.07 -19.69 -10.87
C GLY A 530 -22.12 -20.26 -11.83
N ALA A 531 -22.70 -21.42 -11.51
CA ALA A 531 -23.84 -21.97 -12.22
C ALA A 531 -25.12 -21.14 -11.96
N GLY A 532 -26.16 -21.36 -12.77
CA GLY A 532 -27.42 -20.65 -12.61
C GLY A 532 -28.65 -21.54 -12.80
N THR A 533 -29.71 -21.22 -12.05
CA THR A 533 -31.06 -21.75 -12.23
C THR A 533 -31.90 -20.69 -12.94
N LEU A 534 -32.50 -21.03 -14.09
CA LEU A 534 -33.37 -20.13 -14.84
C LEU A 534 -34.69 -19.93 -14.07
N ILE A 535 -35.07 -18.68 -13.81
CA ILE A 535 -36.30 -18.31 -13.08
C ILE A 535 -37.35 -17.78 -14.04
N ILE A 536 -36.98 -16.83 -14.91
CA ILE A 536 -37.84 -16.29 -15.96
C ILE A 536 -37.22 -16.59 -17.32
N HIS A 537 -38.07 -17.01 -18.25
CA HIS A 537 -37.81 -17.00 -19.69
C HIS A 537 -39.11 -16.68 -20.41
N GLU A 538 -39.22 -15.47 -20.97
CA GLU A 538 -40.40 -15.09 -21.74
C GLU A 538 -40.05 -14.18 -22.92
N ILE A 539 -40.50 -14.58 -24.12
CA ILE A 539 -40.58 -13.73 -25.31
C ILE A 539 -41.97 -13.10 -25.30
N LEU A 540 -42.05 -11.81 -24.95
CA LEU A 540 -43.34 -11.14 -24.72
C LEU A 540 -44.22 -11.06 -25.97
N LYS A 541 -43.64 -11.05 -27.16
CA LYS A 541 -44.39 -11.12 -28.43
C LYS A 541 -45.28 -12.38 -28.54
N ASP A 542 -44.86 -13.48 -27.92
CA ASP A 542 -45.59 -14.75 -27.95
C ASP A 542 -46.70 -14.83 -26.88
N ASN A 543 -46.76 -13.83 -25.98
CA ASN A 543 -47.89 -13.63 -25.10
C ASN A 543 -48.99 -12.85 -25.87
N PRO A 544 -50.23 -13.40 -26.00
CA PRO A 544 -51.30 -12.77 -26.76
C PRO A 544 -51.59 -11.32 -26.34
N ASP A 545 -51.44 -11.00 -25.05
CA ASP A 545 -51.73 -9.69 -24.48
C ASP A 545 -50.71 -8.61 -24.92
N PHE A 546 -49.49 -9.03 -25.33
CA PHE A 546 -48.40 -8.13 -25.74
C PHE A 546 -47.93 -8.32 -27.18
N ALA A 547 -48.61 -9.16 -27.97
CA ALA A 547 -48.28 -9.41 -29.37
C ALA A 547 -48.28 -8.12 -30.24
N GLY A 548 -49.06 -7.11 -29.84
CA GLY A 548 -49.12 -5.79 -30.49
C GLY A 548 -48.13 -4.73 -29.94
N ALA A 549 -47.39 -5.01 -28.87
CA ALA A 549 -46.49 -4.04 -28.23
C ALA A 549 -45.24 -3.78 -29.09
N THR A 550 -45.19 -2.65 -29.80
CA THR A 550 -44.10 -2.35 -30.75
C THR A 550 -42.89 -1.64 -30.13
N THR A 551 -43.02 -1.10 -28.92
CA THR A 551 -41.99 -0.29 -28.24
C THR A 551 -41.75 -0.80 -26.82
N LEU A 552 -40.71 -1.61 -26.66
CA LEU A 552 -40.36 -2.26 -25.38
C LEU A 552 -38.87 -2.18 -25.12
N ARG A 553 -38.48 -1.74 -23.92
CA ARG A 553 -37.10 -1.85 -23.42
C ARG A 553 -37.07 -2.09 -21.92
N PHE A 554 -36.38 -3.13 -21.47
CA PHE A 554 -36.06 -3.34 -20.05
C PHE A 554 -34.55 -3.20 -19.86
N ASP A 555 -34.12 -2.31 -18.98
CA ASP A 555 -32.70 -2.15 -18.61
C ASP A 555 -32.36 -2.91 -17.31
N ALA A 556 -33.27 -2.89 -16.35
CA ALA A 556 -33.10 -3.44 -15.00
C ALA A 556 -34.36 -4.19 -14.56
N PHE A 557 -34.27 -4.90 -13.44
CA PHE A 557 -35.41 -5.59 -12.83
C PHE A 557 -35.45 -5.38 -11.32
N GLY A 558 -36.65 -5.52 -10.74
CA GLY A 558 -36.89 -5.54 -9.31
C GLY A 558 -37.33 -6.93 -8.85
N VAL A 559 -37.10 -7.26 -7.58
CA VAL A 559 -37.55 -8.53 -6.98
C VAL A 559 -37.93 -8.33 -5.52
N VAL A 560 -39.00 -9.00 -5.08
CA VAL A 560 -39.38 -9.14 -3.67
C VAL A 560 -39.84 -10.58 -3.39
N GLY A 561 -39.68 -11.05 -2.16
CA GLY A 561 -39.98 -12.43 -1.75
C GLY A 561 -38.81 -13.39 -1.98
N ASP A 562 -39.12 -14.68 -2.13
CA ASP A 562 -38.14 -15.76 -2.33
C ASP A 562 -38.42 -16.46 -3.66
N VAL A 563 -37.51 -16.33 -4.63
CA VAL A 563 -37.73 -16.88 -5.98
C VAL A 563 -37.69 -18.41 -6.03
N THR A 564 -37.34 -19.08 -4.92
CA THR A 564 -37.49 -20.54 -4.77
C THR A 564 -38.84 -20.95 -4.20
N LYS A 565 -39.63 -19.98 -3.73
CA LYS A 565 -40.98 -20.14 -3.18
C LYS A 565 -41.93 -19.17 -3.87
N ASN A 566 -42.34 -18.10 -3.19
CA ASN A 566 -43.24 -17.09 -3.71
C ASN A 566 -42.51 -15.75 -3.74
N ALA A 567 -42.56 -15.09 -4.89
CA ALA A 567 -41.88 -13.84 -5.17
C ALA A 567 -42.62 -13.07 -6.26
N ILE A 568 -42.31 -11.79 -6.39
CA ILE A 568 -42.68 -10.97 -7.54
C ILE A 568 -41.40 -10.44 -8.15
N ILE A 569 -41.25 -10.62 -9.46
CA ILE A 569 -40.22 -9.95 -10.26
C ILE A 569 -40.91 -8.93 -11.16
N MET A 570 -40.33 -7.74 -11.31
CA MET A 570 -40.86 -6.69 -12.18
C MET A 570 -39.78 -6.10 -13.09
N ALA A 571 -40.19 -5.56 -14.23
CA ALA A 571 -39.35 -4.76 -15.13
C ALA A 571 -40.12 -3.52 -15.61
N ALA A 572 -39.50 -2.34 -15.57
CA ALA A 572 -40.09 -1.11 -16.11
C ALA A 572 -39.77 -0.97 -17.60
N ASN A 573 -40.76 -0.60 -18.42
CA ASN A 573 -40.55 -0.28 -19.82
C ASN A 573 -39.90 1.12 -19.95
N ALA A 574 -38.68 1.21 -20.49
CA ALA A 574 -38.03 2.50 -20.76
C ALA A 574 -38.65 3.24 -21.97
N SER A 575 -39.57 2.60 -22.71
CA SER A 575 -40.22 3.16 -23.91
C SER A 575 -41.67 3.60 -23.71
N ALA A 576 -42.30 3.26 -22.58
CA ALA A 576 -43.68 3.61 -22.26
C ALA A 576 -43.89 3.64 -20.73
N MET A 577 -44.92 4.30 -20.21
CA MET A 577 -45.25 4.29 -18.78
C MET A 577 -45.93 2.98 -18.35
N GLU A 578 -45.17 1.89 -18.44
CA GLU A 578 -45.62 0.52 -18.20
C GLU A 578 -44.64 -0.21 -17.26
N ALA A 579 -45.18 -1.04 -16.38
CA ALA A 579 -44.43 -2.04 -15.63
C ALA A 579 -44.92 -3.45 -15.98
N TYR A 580 -44.01 -4.40 -16.13
CA TYR A 580 -44.32 -5.81 -16.40
C TYR A 580 -44.00 -6.62 -15.14
N LYS A 581 -44.94 -7.47 -14.72
CA LYS A 581 -44.91 -8.22 -13.45
C LYS A 581 -44.96 -9.73 -13.72
N TRP A 582 -44.08 -10.48 -13.08
CA TRP A 582 -44.10 -11.94 -13.04
C TRP A 582 -44.32 -12.40 -11.60
N THR A 583 -45.47 -13.02 -11.35
CA THR A 583 -45.75 -13.71 -10.09
C THR A 583 -45.04 -15.06 -10.09
N ILE A 584 -44.15 -15.28 -9.13
CA ILE A 584 -43.50 -16.57 -8.89
C ILE A 584 -44.30 -17.33 -7.84
N THR A 585 -44.65 -18.59 -8.11
CA THR A 585 -45.36 -19.46 -7.15
C THR A 585 -44.65 -20.82 -7.07
N ASN A 586 -44.30 -21.25 -5.87
CA ASN A 586 -43.49 -22.46 -5.61
C ASN A 586 -42.24 -22.59 -6.51
N GLY A 587 -41.55 -21.47 -6.76
CA GLY A 587 -40.33 -21.39 -7.56
C GLY A 587 -40.53 -21.35 -9.08
N VAL A 588 -41.77 -21.26 -9.56
CA VAL A 588 -42.11 -21.23 -10.99
C VAL A 588 -42.73 -19.88 -11.36
N ALA A 589 -42.19 -19.23 -12.39
CA ALA A 589 -42.76 -17.99 -12.93
C ALA A 589 -44.07 -18.23 -13.67
N GLY A 590 -45.09 -17.42 -13.37
CA GLY A 590 -46.27 -17.25 -14.21
C GLY A 590 -45.95 -16.46 -15.49
N LYS A 591 -47.00 -16.12 -16.23
CA LYS A 591 -46.92 -15.21 -17.39
C LYS A 591 -46.79 -13.76 -16.93
N ALA A 592 -46.13 -12.93 -17.76
CA ALA A 592 -46.11 -11.50 -17.56
C ALA A 592 -47.53 -10.89 -17.54
N GLU A 593 -47.77 -9.99 -16.60
CA GLU A 593 -48.90 -9.08 -16.54
C GLU A 593 -48.38 -7.64 -16.76
N VAL A 594 -49.11 -6.79 -17.49
CA VAL A 594 -48.76 -5.37 -17.64
C VAL A 594 -49.57 -4.49 -16.68
N ILE A 595 -48.90 -3.52 -16.09
CA ILE A 595 -49.46 -2.46 -15.26
C ILE A 595 -49.25 -1.15 -16.01
N ILE A 596 -50.34 -0.50 -16.41
CA ILE A 596 -50.32 0.81 -17.07
C ILE A 596 -50.31 1.88 -15.99
N ILE A 597 -49.26 2.69 -15.91
CA ILE A 597 -49.10 3.69 -14.86
C ILE A 597 -49.88 4.96 -15.24
N ASP A 598 -50.72 5.47 -14.34
CA ASP A 598 -51.49 6.68 -14.62
C ASP A 598 -50.58 7.91 -14.80
N THR A 599 -50.63 8.53 -15.98
CA THR A 599 -50.04 9.85 -16.27
C THR A 599 -51.10 10.89 -16.65
N GLY A 600 -52.38 10.51 -16.58
CA GLY A 600 -53.57 11.29 -16.88
C GLY A 600 -54.02 12.12 -15.68
N VAL A 601 -55.28 11.96 -15.25
CA VAL A 601 -55.90 12.84 -14.24
C VAL A 601 -55.43 12.52 -12.82
N GLY A 602 -55.25 11.25 -12.44
CA GLY A 602 -54.75 10.88 -11.11
C GLY A 602 -53.28 11.29 -10.89
N ALA A 603 -52.55 11.60 -11.95
CA ALA A 603 -51.21 12.15 -11.89
C ALA A 603 -51.13 13.67 -11.64
N ASP A 604 -52.26 14.39 -11.54
CA ASP A 604 -52.24 15.85 -11.32
C ASP A 604 -51.49 16.23 -10.02
N GLY A 605 -50.45 17.07 -10.16
CA GLY A 605 -49.57 17.47 -9.06
C GLY A 605 -48.36 16.55 -8.80
N THR A 606 -48.27 15.41 -9.50
CA THR A 606 -47.17 14.44 -9.40
C THR A 606 -46.08 14.67 -10.46
N PHE A 607 -44.94 14.00 -10.33
CA PHE A 607 -43.90 14.01 -11.37
C PHE A 607 -44.27 13.21 -12.63
N LEU A 608 -45.31 12.37 -12.58
CA LEU A 608 -45.68 11.50 -13.71
C LEU A 608 -46.66 12.17 -14.70
N LYS A 609 -47.20 13.35 -14.38
CA LYS A 609 -48.23 14.02 -15.20
C LYS A 609 -47.77 14.24 -16.63
N GLY A 610 -48.48 13.64 -17.58
CA GLY A 610 -48.22 13.78 -19.01
C GLY A 610 -46.93 13.13 -19.52
N LEU A 611 -46.22 12.35 -18.69
CA LEU A 611 -45.08 11.56 -19.16
C LEU A 611 -45.54 10.45 -20.10
N THR A 612 -44.72 10.21 -21.13
CA THR A 612 -44.93 9.12 -22.10
C THR A 612 -44.09 7.88 -21.76
N ASN A 613 -42.96 8.06 -21.07
CA ASN A 613 -42.03 7.02 -20.63
C ASN A 613 -41.23 7.55 -19.41
N PRO A 614 -40.59 6.67 -18.61
CA PRO A 614 -39.86 7.07 -17.40
C PRO A 614 -38.43 7.58 -17.65
N GLY A 615 -38.02 7.73 -18.91
CA GLY A 615 -36.66 8.14 -19.29
C GLY A 615 -35.67 6.99 -19.39
N THR A 616 -34.37 7.33 -19.44
CA THR A 616 -33.29 6.36 -19.67
C THR A 616 -33.07 5.41 -18.49
N ALA A 617 -33.01 4.11 -18.78
CA ALA A 617 -32.60 3.03 -17.88
C ALA A 617 -33.34 2.97 -16.52
N PRO A 618 -34.68 3.01 -16.51
CA PRO A 618 -35.47 3.02 -15.28
C PRO A 618 -35.22 1.76 -14.46
N GLN A 619 -35.22 1.92 -13.14
CA GLN A 619 -35.31 0.81 -12.19
C GLN A 619 -36.70 0.74 -11.58
N ILE A 620 -37.06 -0.46 -11.13
CA ILE A 620 -38.34 -0.78 -10.51
C ILE A 620 -38.09 -1.60 -9.25
N PHE A 621 -38.86 -1.34 -8.21
CA PHE A 621 -38.62 -1.89 -6.88
C PHE A 621 -39.96 -2.35 -6.28
N PRO A 622 -40.38 -3.61 -6.49
CA PRO A 622 -41.54 -4.16 -5.79
C PRO A 622 -41.26 -4.22 -4.29
N LEU A 623 -42.26 -3.87 -3.49
CA LEU A 623 -42.17 -3.87 -2.02
C LEU A 623 -42.90 -5.07 -1.42
N ASP A 624 -44.05 -5.41 -1.99
CA ASP A 624 -44.93 -6.50 -1.59
C ASP A 624 -45.88 -6.86 -2.77
N GLU A 625 -46.97 -7.58 -2.50
CA GLU A 625 -48.00 -7.91 -3.48
C GLU A 625 -48.93 -6.75 -3.87
N ASN A 626 -48.79 -5.58 -3.26
CA ASN A 626 -49.68 -4.42 -3.40
C ASN A 626 -48.99 -3.21 -4.04
N PHE A 627 -47.70 -2.99 -3.78
CA PHE A 627 -46.99 -1.75 -4.13
C PHE A 627 -45.59 -1.94 -4.74
N PHE A 628 -45.18 -0.98 -5.56
CA PHE A 628 -43.84 -0.85 -6.10
C PHE A 628 -43.43 0.62 -6.30
N TYR A 629 -42.12 0.87 -6.37
CA TYR A 629 -41.56 2.14 -6.86
C TYR A 629 -41.08 2.03 -8.30
N ILE A 630 -41.18 3.13 -9.06
CA ILE A 630 -40.42 3.37 -10.29
C ILE A 630 -39.48 4.57 -10.13
N ASP A 631 -38.25 4.45 -10.62
CA ASP A 631 -37.26 5.54 -10.64
C ASP A 631 -36.42 5.49 -11.94
N GLY A 632 -36.65 6.45 -12.83
CA GLY A 632 -35.97 6.63 -14.10
C GLY A 632 -35.61 8.09 -14.35
N TRP A 633 -34.81 8.38 -15.37
CA TRP A 633 -34.24 9.72 -15.62
C TRP A 633 -35.26 10.87 -15.75
N ASP A 634 -36.52 10.56 -16.07
CA ASP A 634 -37.61 11.54 -16.20
C ASP A 634 -38.69 11.37 -15.13
N THR A 635 -38.51 10.46 -14.15
CA THR A 635 -39.36 10.32 -12.95
C THR A 635 -38.58 10.68 -11.68
N LEU A 636 -39.19 10.49 -10.52
CA LEU A 636 -38.54 10.33 -9.21
C LEU A 636 -39.25 9.17 -8.49
N PRO A 637 -38.73 8.64 -7.37
CA PRO A 637 -39.37 7.52 -6.68
C PRO A 637 -40.83 7.84 -6.35
N THR A 638 -41.72 7.09 -6.99
CA THR A 638 -43.17 7.25 -6.92
C THR A 638 -43.76 5.90 -6.56
N LEU A 639 -44.50 5.86 -5.45
CA LEU A 639 -45.18 4.66 -4.95
C LEU A 639 -46.46 4.46 -5.77
N ILE A 640 -46.58 3.29 -6.38
CA ILE A 640 -47.65 2.93 -7.30
C ILE A 640 -48.26 1.61 -6.83
N ASP A 641 -49.58 1.48 -6.89
CA ASP A 641 -50.28 0.22 -6.59
C ASP A 641 -50.18 -0.76 -7.78
N MET A 642 -50.44 -2.05 -7.55
CA MET A 642 -50.42 -3.05 -8.64
C MET A 642 -51.49 -2.85 -9.74
N ASN A 643 -52.37 -1.85 -9.63
CA ASN A 643 -53.32 -1.45 -10.67
C ASN A 643 -52.81 -0.26 -11.51
N GLY A 644 -51.69 0.36 -11.12
CA GLY A 644 -51.10 1.51 -11.81
C GLY A 644 -51.51 2.88 -11.26
N ASN A 645 -52.25 2.93 -10.14
CA ASN A 645 -52.61 4.18 -9.48
C ASN A 645 -51.43 4.72 -8.66
N ILE A 646 -51.22 6.03 -8.72
CA ILE A 646 -50.21 6.70 -7.88
C ILE A 646 -50.75 6.81 -6.45
N VAL A 647 -49.93 6.40 -5.48
CA VAL A 647 -50.27 6.34 -4.05
C VAL A 647 -49.60 7.46 -3.26
N ASP A 648 -48.28 7.58 -3.39
CA ASP A 648 -47.45 8.60 -2.74
C ASP A 648 -46.14 8.76 -3.53
N GLY A 649 -45.23 9.67 -3.12
CA GLY A 649 -43.89 9.75 -3.70
C GLY A 649 -43.19 11.07 -3.43
N PHE A 650 -42.06 11.29 -4.11
CA PHE A 650 -41.21 12.46 -3.87
C PHE A 650 -41.89 13.83 -4.07
N TYR A 651 -43.02 13.88 -4.78
CA TYR A 651 -43.77 15.11 -5.00
C TYR A 651 -44.44 15.62 -3.71
N ASN A 652 -44.60 14.77 -2.69
CA ASN A 652 -45.11 15.11 -1.37
C ASN A 652 -44.01 15.47 -0.35
N VAL A 653 -42.72 15.33 -0.67
CA VAL A 653 -41.61 15.60 0.26
C VAL A 653 -41.62 17.06 0.72
N PRO A 654 -41.43 17.37 2.02
CA PRO A 654 -41.45 18.74 2.53
C PRO A 654 -40.47 19.69 1.83
N LYS A 655 -40.84 20.97 1.78
CA LYS A 655 -40.09 22.01 1.04
C LYS A 655 -38.74 22.38 1.66
N ASP A 656 -38.57 22.02 2.92
CA ASP A 656 -37.41 22.21 3.78
C ASP A 656 -36.51 20.96 3.86
N VAL A 657 -37.02 19.80 3.44
CA VAL A 657 -36.31 18.50 3.45
C VAL A 657 -35.54 18.25 2.15
N GLU A 658 -35.99 18.83 1.05
CA GLU A 658 -35.36 18.79 -0.27
C GLU A 658 -34.96 20.19 -0.75
N ASP A 659 -34.10 20.29 -1.76
CA ASP A 659 -33.80 21.62 -2.36
C ASP A 659 -34.87 22.01 -3.38
N TRP A 660 -35.95 22.63 -2.88
CA TRP A 660 -37.04 23.07 -3.74
C TRP A 660 -36.75 24.34 -4.55
N SER A 661 -35.54 24.90 -4.49
CA SER A 661 -35.14 26.00 -5.38
C SER A 661 -35.03 25.56 -6.85
N VAL A 662 -34.82 24.27 -7.09
CA VAL A 662 -34.84 23.65 -8.42
C VAL A 662 -36.29 23.33 -8.82
N GLY A 663 -36.78 23.94 -9.91
CA GLY A 663 -38.14 23.73 -10.43
C GLY A 663 -38.41 22.30 -10.88
N LEU A 664 -39.66 21.83 -10.78
CA LEU A 664 -40.05 20.42 -10.97
C LEU A 664 -39.54 19.80 -12.29
N ALA A 665 -39.59 20.52 -13.41
CA ALA A 665 -39.15 20.02 -14.72
C ALA A 665 -37.63 19.74 -14.82
N ASN A 666 -36.84 20.21 -13.86
CA ASN A 666 -35.40 19.95 -13.75
C ASN A 666 -35.08 18.88 -12.69
N ARG A 667 -36.09 18.29 -12.06
CA ARG A 667 -35.92 17.18 -11.12
C ARG A 667 -36.05 15.87 -11.86
N LYS A 668 -35.07 15.00 -11.64
CA LYS A 668 -34.81 13.82 -12.44
C LYS A 668 -34.43 12.67 -11.54
N GLY A 669 -34.76 11.46 -11.95
CA GLY A 669 -34.43 10.25 -11.24
C GLY A 669 -32.98 9.86 -11.48
N HIS A 670 -32.40 9.26 -10.46
CA HIS A 670 -30.99 8.86 -10.47
C HIS A 670 -30.83 7.34 -10.38
N ASN A 671 -31.95 6.63 -10.43
CA ASN A 671 -32.12 5.22 -10.75
C ASN A 671 -31.44 4.30 -9.74
N GLY A 672 -31.90 4.38 -8.49
CA GLY A 672 -31.50 3.46 -7.42
C GLY A 672 -32.06 3.84 -6.06
N LEU A 673 -32.71 2.89 -5.38
CA LEU A 673 -33.21 3.07 -4.01
C LEU A 673 -33.16 1.76 -3.23
N VAL A 674 -33.21 1.85 -1.90
CA VAL A 674 -33.53 0.73 -1.02
C VAL A 674 -34.17 1.22 0.28
N GLU A 675 -35.24 0.56 0.69
CA GLU A 675 -35.80 0.66 2.03
C GLU A 675 -35.07 -0.28 2.99
N PHE A 676 -34.88 0.15 4.24
CA PHE A 676 -34.45 -0.76 5.30
C PHE A 676 -35.00 -0.31 6.65
N ASP A 677 -35.31 -1.30 7.49
CA ASP A 677 -35.66 -1.06 8.89
C ASP A 677 -34.42 -1.33 9.77
N LEU A 678 -34.29 -0.60 10.86
CA LEU A 678 -33.23 -0.81 11.85
C LEU A 678 -33.74 -0.43 13.24
N ALA A 679 -33.65 -1.35 14.21
CA ALA A 679 -34.10 -1.18 15.59
C ALA A 679 -35.58 -0.73 15.73
N GLY A 680 -36.42 -1.12 14.77
CA GLY A 680 -37.84 -0.74 14.71
C GLY A 680 -38.13 0.65 14.13
N GLU A 681 -37.14 1.28 13.48
CA GLU A 681 -37.30 2.56 12.77
C GLU A 681 -37.05 2.37 11.26
N HIS A 682 -37.74 3.19 10.45
CA HIS A 682 -37.84 3.00 9.00
C HIS A 682 -36.98 4.02 8.24
N PHE A 683 -36.11 3.52 7.37
CA PHE A 683 -35.14 4.30 6.62
C PHE A 683 -35.19 4.01 5.12
N PHE A 684 -34.69 4.97 4.36
CA PHE A 684 -34.77 4.95 2.92
C PHE A 684 -33.56 5.66 2.33
N ILE A 685 -32.84 5.02 1.42
CA ILE A 685 -31.72 5.64 0.72
C ILE A 685 -31.95 5.60 -0.78
N ILE A 686 -31.77 6.75 -1.44
CA ILE A 686 -31.84 6.89 -2.90
C ILE A 686 -30.51 7.34 -3.47
N ALA A 687 -30.32 7.14 -4.77
CA ALA A 687 -29.44 7.98 -5.56
C ALA A 687 -30.02 9.42 -5.59
N SER A 688 -29.26 10.37 -5.07
CA SER A 688 -29.57 11.81 -5.10
C SER A 688 -29.00 12.49 -6.34
N MET A 689 -28.00 11.86 -6.98
CA MET A 689 -27.38 12.27 -8.23
C MET A 689 -26.61 11.09 -8.83
N ASN A 690 -26.56 10.94 -10.16
CA ASN A 690 -25.73 9.93 -10.85
C ASN A 690 -24.92 10.53 -12.03
N THR A 691 -24.86 11.86 -12.09
CA THR A 691 -24.10 12.65 -13.08
C THR A 691 -23.47 13.88 -12.41
N ALA A 692 -23.21 14.95 -13.17
CA ALA A 692 -22.49 16.16 -12.77
C ALA A 692 -23.31 17.19 -11.94
N GLY A 693 -24.39 16.78 -11.26
CA GLY A 693 -25.12 17.66 -10.33
C GLY A 693 -24.38 17.89 -9.01
N THR A 694 -25.03 18.50 -8.01
CA THR A 694 -24.37 18.90 -6.75
C THR A 694 -25.05 18.23 -5.54
N PRO A 695 -24.36 17.37 -4.77
CA PRO A 695 -23.04 16.78 -5.04
C PRO A 695 -23.10 15.67 -6.13
N PRO A 696 -22.06 15.51 -6.96
CA PRO A 696 -22.11 14.69 -8.17
C PRO A 696 -21.94 13.20 -7.87
N SER A 697 -22.78 12.34 -8.44
CA SER A 697 -22.85 10.91 -8.10
C SER A 697 -22.94 10.65 -6.60
N SER A 698 -24.08 10.95 -6.00
CA SER A 698 -24.32 10.93 -4.55
C SER A 698 -25.65 10.26 -4.21
N PHE A 699 -25.80 9.88 -2.95
CA PHE A 699 -26.98 9.23 -2.40
C PHE A 699 -27.53 10.06 -1.24
N ARG A 700 -28.82 9.92 -0.90
CA ARG A 700 -29.43 10.60 0.24
C ARG A 700 -30.17 9.60 1.12
N LEU A 701 -29.79 9.57 2.39
CA LEU A 701 -30.40 8.76 3.43
C LEU A 701 -31.47 9.59 4.15
N PHE A 702 -32.67 9.03 4.20
CA PHE A 702 -33.86 9.58 4.82
C PHE A 702 -34.36 8.66 5.95
N LYS A 703 -35.21 9.22 6.81
CA LYS A 703 -35.98 8.51 7.83
C LYS A 703 -37.46 8.89 7.71
N TRP A 704 -38.35 7.91 7.78
CA TRP A 704 -39.79 8.19 7.92
C TRP A 704 -40.18 8.44 9.38
N ALA A 705 -41.23 9.26 9.59
CA ALA A 705 -41.75 9.55 10.92
C ALA A 705 -42.28 8.29 11.64
N ASN A 706 -42.92 7.38 10.90
CA ASN A 706 -43.60 6.20 11.44
C ASN A 706 -43.74 5.07 10.38
N ALA A 707 -44.32 3.94 10.78
CA ALA A 707 -44.50 2.74 9.94
C ALA A 707 -45.40 2.91 8.70
N GLY A 708 -46.16 4.01 8.60
CA GLY A 708 -46.95 4.36 7.41
C GLY A 708 -46.11 4.85 6.22
N LYS A 709 -44.82 5.15 6.42
CA LYS A 709 -43.84 5.50 5.36
C LYS A 709 -44.30 6.63 4.39
N GLU A 710 -45.12 7.56 4.88
CA GLU A 710 -45.63 8.67 4.08
C GLU A 710 -44.52 9.69 3.75
N PHE A 711 -44.35 10.06 2.48
CA PHE A 711 -43.30 10.99 2.03
C PHE A 711 -43.49 12.42 2.57
N LYS A 712 -44.73 12.80 2.90
CA LYS A 712 -45.06 14.11 3.49
C LYS A 712 -44.39 14.36 4.86
N ASP A 713 -44.03 13.30 5.58
CA ASP A 713 -43.43 13.35 6.92
C ASP A 713 -42.00 12.77 6.93
N ILE A 714 -41.39 12.60 5.75
CA ILE A 714 -40.02 12.08 5.62
C ILE A 714 -38.99 13.15 6.03
N GLN A 715 -37.93 12.73 6.70
CA GLN A 715 -36.85 13.59 7.18
C GLN A 715 -35.55 13.21 6.48
N SER A 716 -34.83 14.19 5.93
CA SER A 716 -33.48 13.98 5.40
C SER A 716 -32.49 13.83 6.56
N LEU A 717 -31.62 12.83 6.50
CA LEU A 717 -30.53 12.65 7.46
C LEU A 717 -29.22 13.18 6.88
N TRP A 718 -28.69 12.52 5.84
CA TRP A 718 -27.44 12.91 5.21
C TRP A 718 -27.44 12.64 3.71
N THR A 719 -26.66 13.44 2.96
CA THR A 719 -26.26 13.12 1.58
C THR A 719 -24.85 12.53 1.61
N LEU A 720 -24.64 11.35 1.02
CA LEU A 720 -23.41 10.57 1.09
C LEU A 720 -22.99 10.03 -0.31
N PRO A 721 -21.72 10.16 -0.73
CA PRO A 721 -20.71 11.04 -0.15
C PRO A 721 -21.19 12.50 -0.21
N ALA A 722 -20.97 13.31 0.83
CA ALA A 722 -21.44 14.70 0.82
C ALA A 722 -20.71 15.55 -0.24
N ASN A 723 -19.50 15.15 -0.64
CA ASN A 723 -18.77 15.70 -1.79
C ASN A 723 -19.03 14.96 -3.12
N GLY A 724 -19.80 13.88 -3.10
CA GLY A 724 -20.09 13.03 -4.26
C GLY A 724 -18.95 12.07 -4.68
N MET A 725 -19.28 11.12 -5.55
CA MET A 725 -18.33 10.15 -6.14
C MET A 725 -17.73 10.63 -7.47
N GLY A 726 -18.36 11.59 -8.15
CA GLY A 726 -17.85 12.06 -9.44
C GLY A 726 -18.89 12.55 -10.43
N ALA A 727 -18.42 13.32 -11.42
CA ALA A 727 -19.26 13.97 -12.42
C ALA A 727 -19.32 13.25 -13.79
N VAL A 728 -18.74 12.04 -13.91
CA VAL A 728 -18.70 11.29 -15.18
C VAL A 728 -20.09 10.76 -15.51
N SER A 729 -20.82 11.49 -16.36
CA SER A 729 -22.16 11.10 -16.81
C SER A 729 -22.10 9.79 -17.61
N ASN A 730 -22.93 8.81 -17.24
CA ASN A 730 -23.09 7.56 -17.98
C ASN A 730 -24.56 7.38 -18.45
N PRO A 731 -24.81 6.78 -19.64
CA PRO A 731 -26.14 6.73 -20.24
C PRO A 731 -27.06 5.63 -19.69
N TYR A 732 -26.53 4.71 -18.87
CA TYR A 732 -27.27 3.61 -18.24
C TYR A 732 -27.61 3.87 -16.77
N ARG A 733 -27.26 5.05 -16.25
CA ARG A 733 -27.79 5.64 -15.01
C ARG A 733 -27.55 4.85 -13.73
N THR A 734 -26.64 3.88 -13.71
CA THR A 734 -26.36 3.08 -12.50
C THR A 734 -25.82 3.96 -11.38
N ALA A 735 -26.65 4.22 -10.37
CA ALA A 735 -26.26 4.61 -9.02
C ALA A 735 -27.08 3.79 -8.03
N VAL A 736 -26.54 2.66 -7.57
CA VAL A 736 -27.28 1.67 -6.77
C VAL A 736 -26.77 1.59 -5.34
N PRO A 737 -27.66 1.75 -4.33
CA PRO A 737 -27.36 1.38 -2.97
C PRO A 737 -27.65 -0.12 -2.71
N SER A 738 -27.06 -0.67 -1.67
CA SER A 738 -27.48 -1.93 -1.02
C SER A 738 -27.20 -1.81 0.46
N VAL A 739 -28.00 -2.48 1.31
CA VAL A 739 -27.87 -2.36 2.78
C VAL A 739 -27.91 -3.74 3.42
N GLU A 740 -26.98 -4.00 4.35
CA GLU A 740 -27.03 -5.15 5.25
C GLU A 740 -27.29 -4.68 6.68
N VAL A 741 -28.34 -5.21 7.31
CA VAL A 741 -28.79 -4.82 8.65
C VAL A 741 -28.33 -5.83 9.70
N ASN A 742 -27.75 -5.33 10.79
CA ASN A 742 -27.48 -6.07 12.02
C ASN A 742 -28.26 -5.45 13.19
N GLU A 743 -29.44 -6.03 13.47
CA GLU A 743 -30.32 -5.62 14.56
C GLU A 743 -29.68 -5.76 15.95
N THR A 744 -28.78 -6.74 16.15
CA THR A 744 -28.11 -6.94 17.44
C THR A 744 -27.16 -5.80 17.79
N THR A 745 -26.38 -5.32 16.81
CA THR A 745 -25.47 -4.19 17.01
C THR A 745 -26.09 -2.82 16.69
N LYS A 746 -27.34 -2.82 16.18
CA LYS A 746 -28.05 -1.64 15.66
C LYS A 746 -27.25 -0.89 14.58
N VAL A 747 -26.66 -1.65 13.68
CA VAL A 747 -25.83 -1.16 12.57
C VAL A 747 -26.45 -1.57 11.23
N ALA A 748 -26.49 -0.65 10.28
CA ALA A 748 -26.69 -0.95 8.87
C ALA A 748 -25.40 -0.61 8.10
N THR A 749 -24.85 -1.60 7.39
CA THR A 749 -23.73 -1.41 6.47
C THR A 749 -24.31 -1.03 5.11
N ILE A 750 -24.01 0.19 4.66
CA ILE A 750 -24.50 0.77 3.41
C ILE A 750 -23.40 0.66 2.35
N TYR A 751 -23.72 -0.02 1.25
CA TYR A 751 -22.87 -0.25 0.10
C TYR A 751 -23.35 0.62 -1.05
N LEU A 752 -22.45 1.40 -1.66
CA LEU A 752 -22.77 2.34 -2.72
C LEU A 752 -21.97 2.00 -3.98
N TYR A 753 -22.60 2.07 -5.15
CA TYR A 753 -21.93 1.99 -6.44
C TYR A 753 -22.55 2.96 -7.45
N THR A 754 -21.74 3.82 -8.04
CA THR A 754 -22.13 4.64 -9.20
C THR A 754 -21.21 4.34 -10.38
N GLY A 755 -21.80 3.95 -11.50
CA GLY A 755 -21.10 3.64 -12.74
C GLY A 755 -20.17 4.79 -13.15
N GLU A 756 -18.95 4.45 -13.57
CA GLU A 756 -17.86 5.38 -13.94
C GLU A 756 -17.32 6.30 -12.83
N ASN A 757 -17.95 6.36 -11.65
CA ASN A 757 -17.63 7.35 -10.63
C ASN A 757 -17.12 6.76 -9.31
N GLY A 758 -17.53 5.55 -8.93
CA GLY A 758 -16.93 4.89 -7.77
C GLY A 758 -17.81 3.88 -7.05
N TYR A 759 -17.25 3.30 -5.99
CA TYR A 759 -17.89 2.37 -5.07
C TYR A 759 -17.35 2.58 -3.65
N GLY A 760 -18.15 2.35 -2.62
CA GLY A 760 -17.73 2.59 -1.23
C GLY A 760 -18.69 2.03 -0.20
N VAL A 761 -18.24 2.05 1.06
CA VAL A 761 -18.98 1.50 2.21
C VAL A 761 -19.04 2.48 3.37
N TYR A 762 -20.23 2.59 3.93
CA TYR A 762 -20.57 3.39 5.09
C TYR A 762 -21.22 2.52 6.16
N GLU A 763 -21.09 2.93 7.41
CA GLU A 763 -21.77 2.36 8.57
C GLU A 763 -22.73 3.40 9.12
N PHE A 764 -24.03 3.12 8.99
CA PHE A 764 -25.08 3.81 9.71
C PHE A 764 -25.37 3.05 11.02
N LYS A 765 -25.56 3.77 12.12
CA LYS A 765 -25.77 3.17 13.43
C LYS A 765 -26.75 3.96 14.27
N ILE A 766 -27.66 3.25 14.93
CA ILE A 766 -28.53 3.77 15.98
C ILE A 766 -27.88 3.47 17.33
N ASN A 767 -27.29 4.47 17.96
CA ASN A 767 -26.72 4.34 19.30
C ASN A 767 -27.86 4.21 20.33
N ALA A 768 -27.60 3.44 21.39
CA ALA A 768 -28.39 3.56 22.61
C ALA A 768 -28.15 4.97 23.17
N GLY A 769 -29.22 5.76 23.34
CA GLY A 769 -29.10 7.12 23.82
C GLY A 769 -28.55 7.18 25.25
N THR A 770 -27.77 8.22 25.54
CA THR A 770 -27.36 8.59 26.92
C THR A 770 -28.48 9.25 27.71
N ASN A 771 -29.66 9.43 27.11
CA ASN A 771 -30.82 10.01 27.77
C ASN A 771 -31.37 9.01 28.77
N VAL A 772 -31.05 9.26 30.04
CA VAL A 772 -31.80 8.73 31.18
C VAL A 772 -33.19 9.35 31.12
N ASP A 773 -34.10 8.68 30.43
CA ASP A 773 -35.29 8.22 31.13
C ASP A 773 -35.06 6.76 31.50
N ASN A 774 -34.87 6.50 32.80
CA ASN A 774 -34.90 5.15 33.33
C ASN A 774 -36.37 4.66 33.36
N THR A 775 -36.92 4.43 32.17
CA THR A 775 -38.06 3.51 32.00
C THR A 775 -37.52 2.13 32.29
N ASP A 776 -37.63 1.78 33.58
CA ASP A 776 -37.21 0.52 34.18
C ASP A 776 -38.04 -0.61 33.55
N ASN A 777 -37.61 -1.06 32.37
CA ASN A 777 -38.27 -2.10 31.58
C ASN A 777 -38.06 -3.50 32.17
N THR A 778 -37.64 -3.59 33.44
CA THR A 778 -37.82 -4.78 34.25
C THR A 778 -39.30 -5.16 34.20
N PRO A 779 -39.66 -6.32 33.62
CA PRO A 779 -41.06 -6.66 33.41
C PRO A 779 -41.73 -6.89 34.76
N MET A 780 -42.45 -5.89 35.26
CA MET A 780 -43.15 -5.98 36.53
C MET A 780 -44.11 -7.17 36.50
N MET A 781 -43.83 -8.16 37.35
CA MET A 781 -44.50 -9.46 37.31
C MET A 781 -45.99 -9.29 37.64
N ILE A 782 -46.84 -9.79 36.75
CA ILE A 782 -48.29 -9.85 36.94
C ILE A 782 -48.67 -11.31 37.20
N THR A 783 -49.30 -11.57 38.33
CA THR A 783 -49.90 -12.85 38.68
C THR A 783 -51.42 -12.73 38.70
N VAL A 784 -52.10 -13.77 38.22
CA VAL A 784 -53.56 -13.86 38.21
C VAL A 784 -53.96 -14.96 39.18
N ALA A 785 -54.83 -14.63 40.13
CA ALA A 785 -55.47 -15.60 41.01
C ALA A 785 -56.98 -15.28 41.04
N ASP A 786 -57.80 -16.23 40.58
CA ASP A 786 -59.24 -16.07 40.41
C ASP A 786 -59.59 -14.76 39.68
N ASN A 787 -60.34 -13.85 40.31
CA ASN A 787 -60.72 -12.54 39.76
C ASN A 787 -59.78 -11.39 40.19
N ARG A 788 -58.59 -11.69 40.70
CA ARG A 788 -57.60 -10.71 41.17
C ARG A 788 -56.37 -10.69 40.26
N ILE A 789 -56.06 -9.50 39.75
CA ILE A 789 -54.80 -9.20 39.06
C ILE A 789 -53.85 -8.58 40.09
N GLN A 790 -52.76 -9.28 40.38
CA GLN A 790 -51.78 -8.93 41.40
C GLN A 790 -50.44 -8.55 40.73
N LEU A 791 -49.97 -7.35 41.06
CA LEU A 791 -48.70 -6.78 40.66
C LEU A 791 -47.65 -7.07 41.75
N ALA A 792 -46.39 -7.18 41.36
CA ALA A 792 -45.27 -7.37 42.30
C ALA A 792 -45.02 -6.14 43.20
N GLU A 793 -45.35 -4.93 42.72
CA GLU A 793 -45.07 -3.66 43.39
C GLU A 793 -46.29 -2.72 43.36
N THR A 794 -46.24 -1.64 44.14
CA THR A 794 -47.32 -0.65 44.22
C THR A 794 -47.26 0.31 43.04
N VAL A 795 -48.38 0.51 42.35
CA VAL A 795 -48.52 1.44 41.22
C VAL A 795 -49.43 2.63 41.58
N ALA A 796 -49.20 3.80 40.97
CA ALA A 796 -50.02 4.99 41.18
C ALA A 796 -51.46 4.79 40.70
N ALA A 797 -51.64 4.11 39.57
CA ALA A 797 -52.94 3.73 39.01
C ALA A 797 -52.85 2.39 38.28
N ILE A 798 -53.95 1.63 38.29
CA ILE A 798 -54.18 0.46 37.44
C ILE A 798 -55.62 0.51 36.92
N GLU A 799 -55.81 0.23 35.64
CA GLU A 799 -57.10 0.11 34.98
C GLU A 799 -57.14 -1.17 34.15
N VAL A 800 -58.33 -1.76 34.03
CA VAL A 800 -58.54 -3.01 33.29
C VAL A 800 -59.67 -2.82 32.30
N TYR A 801 -59.44 -3.25 31.07
CA TYR A 801 -60.33 -3.13 29.93
C TYR A 801 -60.66 -4.51 29.36
N ASN A 802 -61.90 -4.69 28.92
CA ASN A 802 -62.28 -5.87 28.13
C ASN A 802 -61.83 -5.72 26.66
N VAL A 803 -61.96 -6.79 25.87
CA VAL A 803 -61.60 -6.78 24.43
C VAL A 803 -62.38 -5.77 23.56
N ALA A 804 -63.51 -5.25 24.07
CA ALA A 804 -64.29 -4.20 23.41
C ALA A 804 -63.84 -2.78 23.81
N GLY A 805 -62.72 -2.64 24.54
CA GLY A 805 -62.17 -1.35 24.97
C GLY A 805 -62.93 -0.69 26.13
N GLN A 806 -63.85 -1.39 26.78
CA GLN A 806 -64.60 -0.85 27.92
C GLN A 806 -63.82 -1.08 29.22
N ARG A 807 -63.64 -0.02 30.03
CA ARG A 807 -63.00 -0.11 31.35
C ARG A 807 -63.92 -0.84 32.34
N ILE A 808 -63.48 -1.98 32.86
CA ILE A 808 -64.25 -2.86 33.76
C ILE A 808 -63.78 -2.82 35.22
N ALA A 809 -62.56 -2.38 35.48
CA ALA A 809 -62.04 -2.17 36.83
C ALA A 809 -60.97 -1.06 36.85
N ALA A 810 -60.79 -0.40 37.99
CA ALA A 810 -59.71 0.55 38.22
C ALA A 810 -59.39 0.65 39.72
N ALA A 811 -58.14 0.97 40.05
CA ALA A 811 -57.67 1.23 41.42
C ALA A 811 -56.43 2.14 41.41
N HIS A 812 -56.12 2.77 42.56
CA HIS A 812 -55.00 3.71 42.71
C HIS A 812 -54.13 3.35 43.92
N HIS A 813 -52.84 3.69 43.87
CA HIS A 813 -51.85 3.45 44.95
C HIS A 813 -51.95 2.03 45.54
N THR A 814 -51.91 1.03 44.67
CA THR A 814 -52.22 -0.37 45.00
C THR A 814 -51.23 -1.33 44.34
N THR A 815 -51.10 -2.54 44.90
CA THR A 815 -50.42 -3.68 44.27
C THR A 815 -51.39 -4.56 43.47
N HIS A 816 -52.69 -4.26 43.43
CA HIS A 816 -53.69 -5.15 42.84
C HIS A 816 -54.96 -4.46 42.40
N VAL A 817 -55.70 -5.13 41.53
CA VAL A 817 -57.09 -4.81 41.19
C VAL A 817 -57.92 -6.10 41.17
N VAL A 818 -59.14 -6.05 41.72
CA VAL A 818 -60.13 -7.11 41.56
C VAL A 818 -61.01 -6.72 40.39
N VAL A 819 -61.17 -7.62 39.42
CA VAL A 819 -62.10 -7.45 38.31
C VAL A 819 -63.45 -8.10 38.63
N PRO A 820 -64.58 -7.58 38.13
CA PRO A 820 -65.84 -8.32 38.14
C PRO A 820 -65.67 -9.65 37.40
N ASP A 821 -66.39 -10.70 37.79
CA ASP A 821 -66.23 -12.08 37.28
C ASP A 821 -66.28 -12.17 35.74
N SER A 822 -65.12 -12.04 35.11
CA SER A 822 -64.95 -11.90 33.66
C SER A 822 -63.83 -12.82 33.20
N LYS A 823 -64.23 -13.93 32.56
CA LYS A 823 -63.33 -14.89 31.93
C LYS A 823 -62.97 -14.42 30.53
N GLY A 824 -61.70 -14.54 30.14
CA GLY A 824 -61.21 -14.17 28.82
C GLY A 824 -59.94 -13.33 28.84
N VAL A 825 -59.66 -12.69 27.70
CA VAL A 825 -58.51 -11.79 27.52
C VAL A 825 -58.88 -10.39 28.00
N LEU A 826 -58.06 -9.81 28.85
CA LEU A 826 -58.17 -8.45 29.36
C LEU A 826 -56.93 -7.65 28.99
N VAL A 827 -57.10 -6.34 28.79
CA VAL A 827 -56.00 -5.38 28.66
C VAL A 827 -55.89 -4.62 29.97
N VAL A 828 -54.74 -4.76 30.63
CA VAL A 828 -54.42 -4.03 31.86
C VAL A 828 -53.50 -2.88 31.49
N THR A 829 -53.88 -1.66 31.85
CA THR A 829 -52.99 -0.50 31.84
C THR A 829 -52.64 -0.16 33.29
N PHE A 830 -51.43 0.30 33.55
CA PHE A 830 -51.05 0.80 34.87
C PHE A 830 -49.98 1.87 34.77
N THR A 831 -50.03 2.84 35.67
CA THR A 831 -49.05 3.91 35.80
C THR A 831 -48.27 3.67 37.07
N ASP A 832 -46.96 3.47 36.98
CA ASP A 832 -46.11 3.28 38.16
C ASP A 832 -46.00 4.55 39.02
N LEU A 833 -45.40 4.45 40.21
CA LEU A 833 -45.24 5.59 41.13
C LEU A 833 -44.29 6.69 40.60
N LYS A 834 -43.59 6.45 39.47
CA LYS A 834 -42.75 7.45 38.79
C LYS A 834 -43.51 8.16 37.65
N GLY A 835 -44.73 7.71 37.32
CA GLY A 835 -45.59 8.31 36.31
C GLY A 835 -45.52 7.65 34.93
N ALA A 836 -44.73 6.60 34.73
CA ALA A 836 -44.66 5.91 33.44
C ALA A 836 -45.83 4.93 33.28
N SER A 837 -46.44 4.93 32.09
CA SER A 837 -47.62 4.11 31.77
C SER A 837 -47.26 2.85 30.99
N HIS A 838 -47.79 1.71 31.45
CA HIS A 838 -47.52 0.37 30.95
C HIS A 838 -48.80 -0.30 30.51
N ILE A 839 -48.73 -1.16 29.49
CA ILE A 839 -49.86 -1.95 28.99
C ILE A 839 -49.47 -3.42 28.93
N ARG A 840 -50.34 -4.33 29.40
CA ARG A 840 -50.16 -5.79 29.36
C ARG A 840 -51.47 -6.49 29.00
N LYS A 841 -51.38 -7.62 28.28
CA LYS A 841 -52.50 -8.54 28.07
C LYS A 841 -52.48 -9.61 29.16
N VAL A 842 -53.62 -9.86 29.77
CA VAL A 842 -53.80 -10.81 30.87
C VAL A 842 -54.96 -11.75 30.53
N VAL A 843 -54.88 -13.02 30.90
CA VAL A 843 -55.93 -14.01 30.64
C VAL A 843 -56.43 -14.59 31.95
N ILE A 844 -57.73 -14.41 32.21
CA ILE A 844 -58.42 -15.00 33.36
C ILE A 844 -59.25 -16.20 32.85
N ARG A 845 -59.10 -17.36 33.50
CA ARG A 845 -59.65 -18.65 33.06
C ARG A 845 -60.97 -19.01 33.74
#